data_AF-A0A1Q3MZR4-F1
#
_entry.id   AF-A0A1Q3MZR4-F1
#
_cell.length_a   1.000
_cell.length_b   1.000
_cell.length_c   1.000
_cell.angle_alpha   90.00
_cell.angle_beta   90.00
_cell.angle_gamma   90.00
#
_symmetry.space_group_name_H-M   'P 1'
#
loop_
_entity.id
_entity.type
_entity.pdbx_description
1 polymer ?
#
loop_
_entity_poly.entity_id
_entity_poly.type
_entity_poly.pdbx_seq_one_letter_code
_entity_poly.pdbx_strand_id
1 'polypeptide(L)'
;MKHHRILKSFLLYISLLIAGMLAGYQGLAQNRTAVDSIKAANQHRADSIRAVQKARTDSLALIRNYKASKQYKDSVAAIRQFRMDSIADVRAKTMEALRVQRKQEQDSIRAITIARNDSLRRVNDSLRAIRVAEAELLRQERKRVSDSLGLIRAYKQSPRFKDSVAAVNKLRLDSIKAVRVAYNDSVRAAQRHILDSMSAARKQTADSMRAAQVAYNDSLKAERLRVSDSMRTALDVIRTENARIRDSAVAARKVISDSLAKVRAERVKEREEKVKEKEKKKQLAFEMKIESEKKAYTNERFRKKRWTAPRKVLQNTFTRYNYYFNANLKMKEAEENMRRVKRDNFDMLITLFPFNPDVDSAKLKSDMDTIIQKTSMGIQLHDPRGKWQDDLYMIMGQAYYYKGDYENAANAFKFVIHEAEKARKEKLKKDKDAKKDPLAQNAFAELEPAGLAAILKHSPSKNEAILWLARVFVKQKEITKAVLVLDMLKNDVNFPRHLRSRLALEYANVALETDKLNDALEPLQEVLLAKDMDKYTRTRAGYLRGQILQEQHLYEASTESFEKVIDLFPRLEMDFSARMNIVKNNLEAGTGTETIYRTLAKMAKDQKFRSYFDQVYYGLGKHYENTGNTEEALKHYNKSIEYSENNALQKGTTYVGIGDLYYNKGEHLTASQKYDSAIQFLTKLDEPYYTHASTRSGSLYQIAAPATQVKNADSLLYLNALSEPEQRAYIQKYLKDLEKRSIDSYYVSLKAPVQAPAASQGSGNKSWYFANTTLMQKGANEFKQKWPNRELKDNWRRSNLSGSGMSVNEQIVTEHLTPEEQIRKNLPDADSLYLAIPRTARAVDSLQDLRQKALYSLGKGYFYNLEDYTNTFKTFDKLDSLYPRNEYIPETYYIKYLIRMRQQQPEDAGRYYDYLVANFPDNNWTVMMTNAATGSKDTGLSIDKHYTYAYDLIMSGDYTTGLKQVEQAYSRFTVMGSYKKQYDILRVIGYAGKLEFNRAETLVDDWLNNYKNDSLYSYATTLKAFIVKNKNIVSDSLTQAGKAVNNAVDTAGGKGDIQAGDGGTVDDKNELFSKPTGTSKYYALLVLPLDGRIQGIKAGLSEYNRVTAGNENIVVTLNALTQEQSIVLSREFANEKEARKYINKVRSLSSLFNEYDDKNVIQAVTISVENYPKLLASKDVKAYVAFWKKYYK
;
A
#
# COMPACT_ATOMS: atom_id res chain seq x y z
N MET A 1 -38.61 -9.98 -133.72
CA MET A 1 -38.39 -8.94 -132.68
C MET A 1 -39.51 -8.85 -131.61
N LYS A 2 -40.11 -9.97 -131.18
CA LYS A 2 -40.93 -10.05 -129.94
C LYS A 2 -40.49 -11.13 -128.95
N HIS A 3 -39.48 -11.95 -129.30
CA HIS A 3 -38.91 -12.98 -128.43
C HIS A 3 -37.64 -12.55 -127.64
N HIS A 4 -37.07 -11.37 -127.93
CA HIS A 4 -35.81 -10.93 -127.31
C HIS A 4 -35.98 -10.20 -125.96
N ARG A 5 -37.22 -9.80 -125.61
CA ARG A 5 -37.54 -9.19 -124.31
C ARG A 5 -37.93 -10.22 -123.24
N ILE A 6 -38.50 -11.35 -123.63
CA ILE A 6 -38.83 -12.46 -122.70
C ILE A 6 -37.56 -13.16 -122.21
N LEU A 7 -36.52 -13.26 -123.05
CA LEU A 7 -35.25 -13.88 -122.70
C LEU A 7 -34.46 -13.09 -121.64
N LYS A 8 -34.54 -11.74 -121.65
CA LYS A 8 -33.86 -10.90 -120.66
C LYS A 8 -34.55 -10.91 -119.29
N SER A 9 -35.88 -10.99 -119.26
CA SER A 9 -36.65 -11.15 -118.01
C SER A 9 -36.42 -12.53 -117.38
N PHE A 10 -36.28 -13.58 -118.21
CA PHE A 10 -35.99 -14.94 -117.74
C PHE A 10 -34.56 -15.08 -117.20
N LEU A 11 -33.57 -14.45 -117.84
CA LEU A 11 -32.18 -14.46 -117.37
C LEU A 11 -32.00 -13.67 -116.07
N LEU A 12 -32.75 -12.58 -115.86
CA LEU A 12 -32.71 -11.83 -114.61
C LEU A 12 -33.34 -12.61 -113.43
N TYR A 13 -34.41 -13.36 -113.70
CA TYR A 13 -35.04 -14.25 -112.70
C TYR A 13 -34.13 -15.44 -112.33
N ILE A 14 -33.41 -16.00 -113.31
CA ILE A 14 -32.39 -17.04 -113.06
C ILE A 14 -31.22 -16.48 -112.24
N SER A 15 -30.76 -15.24 -112.51
CA SER A 15 -29.67 -14.64 -111.74
C SER A 15 -30.03 -14.37 -110.27
N LEU A 16 -31.30 -14.01 -109.99
CA LEU A 16 -31.81 -13.82 -108.62
C LEU A 16 -32.02 -15.16 -107.89
N LEU A 17 -32.42 -16.23 -108.58
CA LEU A 17 -32.49 -17.58 -108.01
C LEU A 17 -31.10 -18.16 -107.69
N ILE A 18 -30.10 -17.90 -108.54
CA ILE A 18 -28.71 -18.33 -108.29
C ILE A 18 -28.09 -17.54 -107.14
N ALA A 19 -28.39 -16.24 -106.99
CA ALA A 19 -27.97 -15.44 -105.84
C ALA A 19 -28.63 -15.92 -104.52
N GLY A 20 -29.89 -16.37 -104.57
CA GLY A 20 -30.58 -16.98 -103.43
C GLY A 20 -30.01 -18.35 -103.01
N MET A 21 -29.59 -19.19 -103.96
CA MET A 21 -28.97 -20.48 -103.66
C MET A 21 -27.52 -20.33 -103.15
N LEU A 22 -26.77 -19.33 -103.61
CA LEU A 22 -25.40 -19.08 -103.14
C LEU A 22 -25.35 -18.46 -101.74
N ALA A 23 -26.36 -17.67 -101.35
CA ALA A 23 -26.50 -17.18 -99.97
C ALA A 23 -26.89 -18.30 -98.98
N GLY A 24 -27.58 -19.35 -99.43
CA GLY A 24 -27.88 -20.55 -98.64
C GLY A 24 -26.70 -21.51 -98.43
N TYR A 25 -25.70 -21.47 -99.32
CA TYR A 25 -24.53 -22.38 -99.25
C TYR A 25 -23.41 -21.85 -98.34
N GLN A 26 -23.28 -20.52 -98.14
CA GLN A 26 -22.29 -19.96 -97.21
C GLN A 26 -22.71 -20.03 -95.73
N GLY A 27 -24.01 -20.13 -95.42
CA GLY A 27 -24.51 -20.30 -94.04
C GLY A 27 -24.41 -21.73 -93.48
N LEU A 28 -24.36 -22.76 -94.33
CA LEU A 28 -24.33 -24.17 -93.92
C LEU A 28 -22.91 -24.79 -93.86
N ALA A 29 -21.90 -24.15 -94.48
CA ALA A 29 -20.52 -24.60 -94.40
C ALA A 29 -19.77 -24.10 -93.14
N GLN A 30 -20.13 -22.93 -92.59
CA GLN A 30 -19.52 -22.41 -91.35
C GLN A 30 -20.06 -23.05 -90.06
N ASN A 31 -21.27 -23.65 -90.09
CA ASN A 31 -21.84 -24.31 -88.91
C ASN A 31 -21.42 -25.79 -88.74
N ARG A 32 -21.00 -26.49 -89.80
CA ARG A 32 -20.49 -27.88 -89.66
C ARG A 32 -19.07 -27.93 -89.08
N THR A 33 -18.18 -27.02 -89.46
CA THR A 33 -16.80 -26.97 -88.94
C THR A 33 -16.71 -26.50 -87.49
N ALA A 34 -17.63 -25.62 -87.06
CA ALA A 34 -17.75 -25.22 -85.65
C ALA A 34 -18.34 -26.34 -84.76
N VAL A 35 -19.34 -27.09 -85.25
CA VAL A 35 -19.94 -28.18 -84.47
C VAL A 35 -19.01 -29.40 -84.37
N ASP A 36 -18.27 -29.74 -85.42
CA ASP A 36 -17.32 -30.86 -85.41
C ASP A 36 -16.07 -30.56 -84.57
N SER A 37 -15.59 -29.32 -84.57
CA SER A 37 -14.49 -28.90 -83.67
C SER A 37 -14.90 -28.86 -82.20
N ILE A 38 -16.14 -28.47 -81.88
CA ILE A 38 -16.69 -28.50 -80.52
C ILE A 38 -16.97 -29.96 -80.07
N LYS A 39 -17.45 -30.84 -80.96
CA LYS A 39 -17.62 -32.27 -80.65
C LYS A 39 -16.29 -32.97 -80.41
N ALA A 40 -15.29 -32.73 -81.25
CA ALA A 40 -13.94 -33.27 -81.06
C ALA A 40 -13.27 -32.73 -79.79
N ALA A 41 -13.36 -31.43 -79.51
CA ALA A 41 -12.82 -30.83 -78.29
C ALA A 41 -13.53 -31.35 -77.01
N ASN A 42 -14.84 -31.59 -77.08
CA ASN A 42 -15.60 -32.17 -75.97
C ASN A 42 -15.34 -33.66 -75.78
N GLN A 43 -15.10 -34.44 -76.85
CA GLN A 43 -14.64 -35.83 -76.75
C GLN A 43 -13.24 -35.92 -76.16
N HIS A 44 -12.28 -35.10 -76.61
CA HIS A 44 -10.94 -35.05 -76.02
C HIS A 44 -10.95 -34.59 -74.55
N ARG A 45 -11.84 -33.66 -74.17
CA ARG A 45 -12.06 -33.30 -72.77
C ARG A 45 -12.73 -34.42 -71.97
N ALA A 46 -13.73 -35.10 -72.52
CA ALA A 46 -14.38 -36.23 -71.84
C ALA A 46 -13.42 -37.42 -71.65
N ASP A 47 -12.58 -37.71 -72.65
CA ASP A 47 -11.62 -38.82 -72.60
C ASP A 47 -10.41 -38.48 -71.73
N SER A 48 -9.96 -37.22 -71.69
CA SER A 48 -8.95 -36.77 -70.71
C SER A 48 -9.50 -36.78 -69.28
N ILE A 49 -10.75 -36.39 -69.05
CA ILE A 49 -11.39 -36.48 -67.72
C ILE A 49 -11.58 -37.93 -67.31
N ARG A 50 -12.00 -38.83 -68.22
CA ARG A 50 -12.08 -40.28 -67.93
C ARG A 50 -10.71 -40.88 -67.68
N ALA A 51 -9.68 -40.49 -68.43
CA ALA A 51 -8.31 -40.94 -68.22
C ALA A 51 -7.76 -40.46 -66.86
N VAL A 52 -8.02 -39.22 -66.47
CA VAL A 52 -7.64 -38.67 -65.16
C VAL A 52 -8.45 -39.31 -64.03
N GLN A 53 -9.76 -39.55 -64.22
CA GLN A 53 -10.58 -40.25 -63.24
C GLN A 53 -10.13 -41.70 -63.09
N LYS A 54 -9.81 -42.40 -64.18
CA LYS A 54 -9.27 -43.76 -64.19
C LYS A 54 -7.89 -43.83 -63.52
N ALA A 55 -6.97 -42.92 -63.85
CA ALA A 55 -5.67 -42.82 -63.19
C ALA A 55 -5.82 -42.50 -61.68
N ARG A 56 -6.82 -41.68 -61.31
CA ARG A 56 -7.12 -41.37 -59.91
C ARG A 56 -7.77 -42.55 -59.19
N THR A 57 -8.68 -43.30 -59.82
CA THR A 57 -9.23 -44.53 -59.24
C THR A 57 -8.18 -45.62 -59.12
N ASP A 58 -7.28 -45.74 -60.09
CA ASP A 58 -6.21 -46.74 -60.11
C ASP A 58 -5.14 -46.40 -59.05
N SER A 59 -4.79 -45.12 -58.89
CA SER A 59 -3.92 -44.64 -57.80
C SER A 59 -4.57 -44.84 -56.42
N LEU A 60 -5.88 -44.59 -56.29
CA LEU A 60 -6.63 -44.82 -55.05
C LEU A 60 -6.83 -46.30 -54.74
N ALA A 61 -6.95 -47.17 -55.76
CA ALA A 61 -6.97 -48.61 -55.64
C ALA A 61 -5.60 -49.14 -55.25
N LEU A 62 -4.50 -48.61 -55.82
CA LEU A 62 -3.13 -48.96 -55.45
C LEU A 62 -2.83 -48.58 -53.99
N ILE A 63 -3.27 -47.39 -53.54
CA ILE A 63 -3.15 -46.96 -52.14
C ILE A 63 -4.04 -47.80 -51.22
N ARG A 64 -5.26 -48.17 -51.64
CA ARG A 64 -6.14 -49.07 -50.88
C ARG A 64 -5.54 -50.46 -50.74
N ASN A 65 -4.99 -51.02 -51.81
CA ASN A 65 -4.36 -52.33 -51.83
C ASN A 65 -3.05 -52.34 -51.03
N TYR A 66 -2.26 -51.26 -51.09
CA TYR A 66 -1.08 -51.10 -50.24
C TYR A 66 -1.47 -50.99 -48.76
N LYS A 67 -2.52 -50.24 -48.40
CA LYS A 67 -3.03 -50.16 -47.01
C LYS A 67 -3.69 -51.45 -46.53
N ALA A 68 -4.26 -52.25 -47.45
CA ALA A 68 -4.82 -53.56 -47.15
C ALA A 68 -3.75 -54.66 -47.07
N SER A 69 -2.57 -54.42 -47.64
CA SER A 69 -1.44 -55.35 -47.66
C SER A 69 -0.99 -55.71 -46.25
N LYS A 70 -0.57 -56.98 -46.10
CA LYS A 70 -0.05 -57.50 -44.84
C LYS A 70 1.15 -56.69 -44.35
N GLN A 71 2.06 -56.29 -45.25
CA GLN A 71 3.22 -55.46 -44.92
C GLN A 71 2.86 -54.08 -44.32
N TYR A 72 1.84 -53.38 -44.83
CA TYR A 72 1.43 -52.08 -44.25
C TYR A 72 0.75 -52.26 -42.89
N LYS A 73 -0.10 -53.28 -42.75
CA LYS A 73 -0.74 -53.59 -41.46
C LYS A 73 0.29 -54.01 -40.41
N ASP A 74 1.28 -54.81 -40.80
CA ASP A 74 2.36 -55.28 -39.93
C ASP A 74 3.31 -54.14 -39.54
N SER A 75 3.62 -53.22 -40.45
CA SER A 75 4.45 -52.03 -40.14
C SER A 75 3.72 -50.99 -39.30
N VAL A 76 2.41 -50.77 -39.51
CA VAL A 76 1.60 -49.92 -38.62
C VAL A 76 1.38 -50.56 -37.25
N ALA A 77 1.19 -51.89 -37.19
CA ALA A 77 1.14 -52.64 -35.95
C ALA A 77 2.48 -52.56 -35.21
N ALA A 78 3.61 -52.77 -35.91
CA ALA A 78 4.94 -52.63 -35.35
C ALA A 78 5.22 -51.21 -34.84
N ILE A 79 4.82 -50.16 -35.57
CA ILE A 79 4.97 -48.77 -35.10
C ILE A 79 4.05 -48.48 -33.90
N ARG A 80 2.82 -49.00 -33.88
CA ARG A 80 1.94 -48.88 -32.71
C ARG A 80 2.51 -49.61 -31.51
N GLN A 81 3.05 -50.81 -31.71
CA GLN A 81 3.63 -51.63 -30.67
C GLN A 81 4.91 -50.99 -30.15
N PHE A 82 5.81 -50.54 -31.03
CA PHE A 82 7.00 -49.75 -30.65
C PHE A 82 6.64 -48.46 -29.89
N ARG A 83 5.53 -47.80 -30.24
CA ARG A 83 5.06 -46.61 -29.51
C ARG A 83 4.43 -46.97 -28.17
N MET A 84 3.70 -48.07 -28.08
CA MET A 84 3.13 -48.57 -26.82
C MET A 84 4.23 -49.10 -25.90
N ASP A 85 5.24 -49.76 -26.45
CA ASP A 85 6.43 -50.26 -25.75
C ASP A 85 7.30 -49.09 -25.31
N SER A 86 7.49 -48.06 -26.14
CA SER A 86 8.16 -46.81 -25.75
C SER A 86 7.40 -46.08 -24.63
N ILE A 87 6.07 -46.00 -24.70
CA ILE A 87 5.25 -45.39 -23.65
C ILE A 87 5.27 -46.25 -22.38
N ALA A 88 5.26 -47.58 -22.51
CA ALA A 88 5.35 -48.52 -21.40
C ALA A 88 6.73 -48.46 -20.75
N ASP A 89 7.80 -48.31 -21.53
CA ASP A 89 9.19 -48.20 -21.05
C ASP A 89 9.44 -46.85 -20.39
N VAL A 90 8.90 -45.74 -20.93
CA VAL A 90 8.89 -44.45 -20.25
C VAL A 90 8.04 -44.50 -18.97
N ARG A 91 6.89 -45.17 -18.98
CA ARG A 91 6.06 -45.36 -17.77
C ARG A 91 6.75 -46.26 -16.74
N ALA A 92 7.44 -47.31 -17.18
CA ALA A 92 8.21 -48.19 -16.31
C ALA A 92 9.37 -47.42 -15.69
N LYS A 93 10.17 -46.69 -16.48
CA LYS A 93 11.27 -45.84 -16.00
C LYS A 93 10.80 -44.73 -15.07
N THR A 94 9.64 -44.11 -15.35
CA THR A 94 9.06 -43.10 -14.44
C THR A 94 8.48 -43.72 -13.17
N MET A 95 7.87 -44.90 -13.23
CA MET A 95 7.43 -45.63 -12.03
C MET A 95 8.59 -46.19 -11.21
N GLU A 96 9.67 -46.62 -11.86
CA GLU A 96 10.93 -47.05 -11.25
C GLU A 96 11.58 -45.85 -10.56
N ALA A 97 11.70 -44.71 -11.24
CA ALA A 97 12.20 -43.47 -10.65
C ALA A 97 11.32 -42.98 -9.49
N LEU A 98 9.99 -43.08 -9.60
CA LEU A 98 9.07 -42.78 -8.50
C LEU A 98 9.16 -43.78 -7.36
N ARG A 99 9.43 -45.07 -7.63
CA ARG A 99 9.67 -46.08 -6.58
C ARG A 99 11.00 -45.84 -5.88
N VAL A 100 12.05 -45.50 -6.62
CA VAL A 100 13.36 -45.14 -6.07
C VAL A 100 13.25 -43.87 -5.26
N GLN A 101 12.54 -42.85 -5.75
CA GLN A 101 12.30 -41.62 -5.02
C GLN A 101 11.45 -41.87 -3.76
N ARG A 102 10.37 -42.66 -3.84
CA ARG A 102 9.58 -43.03 -2.64
C ARG A 102 10.37 -43.88 -1.66
N LYS A 103 11.28 -44.73 -2.14
CA LYS A 103 12.17 -45.53 -1.30
C LYS A 103 13.23 -44.63 -0.65
N GLN A 104 13.81 -43.67 -1.37
CA GLN A 104 14.70 -42.65 -0.81
C GLN A 104 13.98 -41.76 0.19
N GLU A 105 12.73 -41.37 -0.08
CA GLU A 105 11.89 -40.62 0.85
C GLU A 105 11.55 -41.47 2.08
N GLN A 106 11.17 -42.75 1.92
CA GLN A 106 10.95 -43.67 3.04
C GLN A 106 12.21 -43.96 3.85
N ASP A 107 13.36 -44.11 3.20
CA ASP A 107 14.66 -44.35 3.83
C ASP A 107 15.13 -43.06 4.53
N SER A 108 14.85 -41.89 3.95
CA SER A 108 15.11 -40.60 4.62
C SER A 108 14.18 -40.39 5.81
N ILE A 109 12.90 -40.76 5.71
CA ILE A 109 11.93 -40.70 6.82
C ILE A 109 12.32 -41.72 7.90
N ARG A 110 12.75 -42.94 7.54
CA ARG A 110 13.28 -43.92 8.49
C ARG A 110 14.55 -43.41 9.14
N ALA A 111 15.49 -42.82 8.40
CA ALA A 111 16.71 -42.23 8.93
C ALA A 111 16.42 -41.06 9.88
N ILE A 112 15.46 -40.20 9.55
CA ILE A 112 14.99 -39.12 10.42
C ILE A 112 14.31 -39.69 11.67
N THR A 113 13.53 -40.77 11.54
CA THR A 113 12.84 -41.40 12.67
C THR A 113 13.82 -42.14 13.58
N ILE A 114 14.84 -42.80 13.02
CA ILE A 114 15.95 -43.43 13.76
C ILE A 114 16.79 -42.35 14.44
N ALA A 115 17.18 -41.28 13.73
CA ALA A 115 17.92 -40.16 14.32
C ALA A 115 17.13 -39.44 15.42
N ARG A 116 15.81 -39.30 15.25
CA ARG A 116 14.90 -38.77 16.28
C ARG A 116 14.83 -39.72 17.48
N ASN A 117 14.67 -41.02 17.27
CA ASN A 117 14.61 -41.99 18.36
C ASN A 117 15.96 -42.12 19.08
N ASP A 118 17.09 -42.03 18.39
CA ASP A 118 18.43 -42.00 18.97
C ASP A 118 18.71 -40.68 19.69
N SER A 119 18.15 -39.56 19.22
CA SER A 119 18.20 -38.29 19.96
C SER A 119 17.37 -38.37 21.25
N LEU A 120 16.17 -38.97 21.19
CA LEU A 120 15.31 -39.18 22.35
C LEU A 120 15.93 -40.16 23.34
N ARG A 121 16.61 -41.20 22.85
CA ARG A 121 17.33 -42.17 23.67
C ARG A 121 18.52 -41.52 24.36
N ARG A 122 19.33 -40.73 23.64
CA ARG A 122 20.44 -39.94 24.22
C ARG A 122 19.96 -38.91 25.25
N VAL A 123 18.84 -38.25 25.00
CA VAL A 123 18.22 -37.36 25.99
C VAL A 123 17.75 -38.14 27.22
N ASN A 124 17.07 -39.28 27.05
CA ASN A 124 16.66 -40.12 28.17
C ASN A 124 17.84 -40.72 28.95
N ASP A 125 18.92 -41.11 28.28
CA ASP A 125 20.12 -41.63 28.92
C ASP A 125 20.86 -40.51 29.66
N SER A 126 20.89 -39.29 29.11
CA SER A 126 21.38 -38.11 29.82
C SER A 126 20.53 -37.76 31.05
N LEU A 127 19.19 -37.87 30.95
CA LEU A 127 18.28 -37.66 32.08
C LEU A 127 18.42 -38.75 33.15
N ARG A 128 18.70 -40.01 32.76
CA ARG A 128 19.03 -41.09 33.70
C ARG A 128 20.37 -40.85 34.38
N ALA A 129 21.39 -40.43 33.63
CA ALA A 129 22.70 -40.09 34.19
C ALA A 129 22.62 -38.91 35.18
N ILE A 130 21.82 -37.88 34.86
CA ILE A 130 21.55 -36.75 35.77
C ILE A 130 20.83 -37.23 37.03
N ARG A 131 19.79 -38.09 36.91
CA ARG A 131 19.07 -38.63 38.07
C ARG A 131 19.96 -39.51 38.96
N VAL A 132 20.87 -40.29 38.36
CA VAL A 132 21.86 -41.08 39.11
C VAL A 132 22.88 -40.16 39.80
N ALA A 133 23.35 -39.12 39.12
CA ALA A 133 24.25 -38.13 39.71
C ALA A 133 23.60 -37.32 40.83
N GLU A 134 22.32 -36.93 40.69
CA GLU A 134 21.52 -36.29 41.73
C GLU A 134 21.28 -37.21 42.93
N ALA A 135 21.00 -38.50 42.70
CA ALA A 135 20.86 -39.49 43.77
C ALA A 135 22.19 -39.72 44.52
N GLU A 136 23.32 -39.69 43.82
CA GLU A 136 24.66 -39.82 44.40
C GLU A 136 25.04 -38.56 45.20
N LEU A 137 24.71 -37.37 44.69
CA LEU A 137 24.85 -36.09 45.39
C LEU A 137 23.97 -36.05 46.64
N LEU A 138 22.72 -36.50 46.57
CA LEU A 138 21.83 -36.59 47.72
C LEU A 138 22.33 -37.60 48.77
N ARG A 139 22.98 -38.69 48.36
CA ARG A 139 23.67 -39.61 49.28
C ARG A 139 24.88 -38.96 49.94
N GLN A 140 25.70 -38.23 49.18
CA GLN A 140 26.85 -37.51 49.70
C GLN A 140 26.44 -36.37 50.65
N GLU A 141 25.35 -35.65 50.35
CA GLU A 141 24.78 -34.63 51.23
C GLU A 141 24.18 -35.24 52.49
N ARG A 142 23.44 -36.35 52.40
CA ARG A 142 22.94 -37.06 53.60
C ARG A 142 24.08 -37.58 54.48
N LYS A 143 25.19 -38.03 53.88
CA LYS A 143 26.40 -38.44 54.61
C LYS A 143 27.08 -37.24 55.27
N ARG A 144 27.24 -36.12 54.56
CA ARG A 144 27.78 -34.86 55.13
C ARG A 144 26.90 -34.29 56.24
N VAL A 145 25.58 -34.35 56.11
CA VAL A 145 24.64 -33.92 57.14
C VAL A 145 24.73 -34.85 58.35
N SER A 146 24.81 -36.17 58.14
CA SER A 146 25.06 -37.16 59.21
C SER A 146 26.37 -36.90 59.95
N ASP A 147 27.47 -36.69 59.22
CA ASP A 147 28.80 -36.44 59.77
C ASP A 147 28.83 -35.09 60.53
N SER A 148 28.14 -34.07 60.01
CA SER A 148 27.97 -32.77 60.68
C SER A 148 27.11 -32.86 61.95
N LEU A 149 26.05 -33.69 61.95
CA LEU A 149 25.21 -33.94 63.12
C LEU A 149 25.94 -34.79 64.18
N GLY A 150 26.88 -35.65 63.76
CA GLY A 150 27.81 -36.37 64.62
C GLY A 150 28.80 -35.43 65.32
N LEU A 151 29.37 -34.48 64.57
CA LEU A 151 30.26 -33.44 65.11
C LEU A 151 29.51 -32.49 66.06
N ILE A 152 28.26 -32.14 65.76
CA ILE A 152 27.41 -31.31 66.63
C ILE A 152 27.03 -32.04 67.93
N ARG A 153 26.84 -33.38 67.89
CA ARG A 153 26.62 -34.20 69.10
C ARG A 153 27.89 -34.30 69.96
N ALA A 154 29.06 -34.46 69.34
CA ALA A 154 30.35 -34.49 70.03
C ALA A 154 30.73 -33.13 70.65
N TYR A 155 30.35 -32.02 70.00
CA TYR A 155 30.60 -30.66 70.49
C TYR A 155 29.67 -30.24 71.65
N LYS A 156 28.41 -30.71 71.65
CA LYS A 156 27.42 -30.49 72.72
C LYS A 156 27.72 -31.23 74.04
N GLN A 157 28.72 -32.11 74.07
CA GLN A 157 29.17 -32.83 75.27
C GLN A 157 30.54 -32.35 75.80
N SER A 158 31.12 -31.29 75.23
CA SER A 158 32.42 -30.78 75.70
C SER A 158 32.27 -29.73 76.82
N PRO A 159 33.13 -29.71 77.85
CA PRO A 159 33.01 -28.79 79.00
C PRO A 159 33.31 -27.30 78.71
N ARG A 160 33.49 -26.89 77.45
CA ARG A 160 33.92 -25.53 77.09
C ARG A 160 32.86 -24.71 76.33
N PHE A 161 31.59 -25.11 76.37
CA PHE A 161 30.50 -24.42 75.66
C PHE A 161 29.97 -23.15 76.37
N LYS A 162 30.55 -22.72 77.51
CA LYS A 162 29.95 -21.65 78.32
C LYS A 162 30.54 -20.25 78.23
N ASP A 163 31.60 -19.99 77.46
CA ASP A 163 32.14 -18.62 77.35
C ASP A 163 32.40 -18.15 75.91
N SER A 164 31.82 -16.99 75.59
CA SER A 164 32.12 -16.08 74.45
C SER A 164 31.34 -16.28 73.14
N VAL A 165 30.03 -16.03 73.20
CA VAL A 165 29.11 -15.88 72.05
C VAL A 165 29.37 -14.60 71.20
N ALA A 166 30.35 -13.76 71.52
CA ALA A 166 30.60 -12.52 70.77
C ALA A 166 31.52 -12.66 69.53
N ALA A 167 32.34 -13.72 69.40
CA ALA A 167 33.28 -13.88 68.29
C ALA A 167 32.70 -14.59 67.05
N VAL A 168 31.57 -15.29 67.20
CA VAL A 168 31.03 -16.21 66.17
C VAL A 168 30.22 -15.50 65.07
N ASN A 169 29.67 -14.31 65.34
CA ASN A 169 28.85 -13.59 64.35
C ASN A 169 29.67 -12.97 63.21
N LYS A 170 30.97 -12.74 63.39
CA LYS A 170 31.86 -12.24 62.33
C LYS A 170 32.33 -13.38 61.40
N LEU A 171 32.75 -14.51 61.96
CA LEU A 171 33.17 -15.70 61.20
C LEU A 171 32.02 -16.38 60.43
N ARG A 172 30.78 -16.26 60.91
CA ARG A 172 29.59 -16.79 60.21
C ARG A 172 29.25 -16.00 58.94
N LEU A 173 29.48 -14.68 58.93
CA LEU A 173 29.23 -13.83 57.75
C LEU A 173 30.32 -13.98 56.69
N ASP A 174 31.57 -14.14 57.09
CA ASP A 174 32.71 -14.32 56.18
C ASP A 174 32.71 -15.72 55.52
N SER A 175 32.33 -16.76 56.25
CA SER A 175 32.18 -18.11 55.69
C SER A 175 30.99 -18.23 54.71
N ILE A 176 29.87 -17.56 54.97
CA ILE A 176 28.73 -17.53 54.04
C ILE A 176 29.07 -16.76 52.75
N LYS A 177 29.85 -15.68 52.85
CA LYS A 177 30.35 -14.95 51.66
C LYS A 177 31.34 -15.79 50.86
N ALA A 178 32.29 -16.46 51.51
CA ALA A 178 33.27 -17.31 50.83
C ALA A 178 32.60 -18.52 50.11
N VAL A 179 31.60 -19.15 50.74
CA VAL A 179 30.85 -20.25 50.13
C VAL A 179 29.96 -19.77 48.97
N ARG A 180 29.37 -18.57 49.06
CA ARG A 180 28.57 -18.00 47.96
C ARG A 180 29.43 -17.60 46.75
N VAL A 181 30.67 -17.14 46.99
CA VAL A 181 31.64 -16.85 45.92
C VAL A 181 32.12 -18.15 45.27
N ALA A 182 32.51 -19.16 46.05
CA ALA A 182 32.93 -20.46 45.51
C ALA A 182 31.79 -21.19 44.75
N TYR A 183 30.55 -21.10 45.24
CA TYR A 183 29.38 -21.63 44.54
C TYR A 183 29.12 -20.88 43.23
N ASN A 184 29.16 -19.55 43.23
CA ASN A 184 28.95 -18.78 42.00
C ASN A 184 30.09 -18.96 41.00
N ASP A 185 31.33 -19.14 41.44
CA ASP A 185 32.48 -19.36 40.57
C ASP A 185 32.50 -20.78 39.99
N SER A 186 32.09 -21.79 40.75
CA SER A 186 31.88 -23.16 40.23
C SER A 186 30.70 -23.24 39.25
N VAL A 187 29.61 -22.50 39.50
CA VAL A 187 28.48 -22.39 38.55
C VAL A 187 28.90 -21.64 37.29
N ARG A 188 29.69 -20.57 37.39
CA ARG A 188 30.25 -19.86 36.23
C ARG A 188 31.24 -20.72 35.46
N ALA A 189 32.09 -21.49 36.14
CA ALA A 189 33.01 -22.42 35.50
C ALA A 189 32.25 -23.54 34.77
N ALA A 190 31.21 -24.10 35.38
CA ALA A 190 30.33 -25.08 34.75
C ALA A 190 29.57 -24.48 33.54
N GLN A 191 29.05 -23.26 33.67
CA GLN A 191 28.40 -22.55 32.57
C GLN A 191 29.37 -22.23 31.41
N ARG A 192 30.62 -21.84 31.71
CA ARG A 192 31.67 -21.67 30.69
C ARG A 192 31.99 -23.00 30.01
N HIS A 193 32.18 -24.08 30.77
CA HIS A 193 32.45 -25.39 30.19
C HIS A 193 31.30 -25.90 29.30
N ILE A 194 30.04 -25.64 29.69
CA ILE A 194 28.86 -25.96 28.88
C ILE A 194 28.78 -25.07 27.63
N LEU A 195 29.08 -23.77 27.76
CA LEU A 195 29.12 -22.84 26.62
C LEU A 195 30.26 -23.19 25.65
N ASP A 196 31.44 -23.54 26.15
CA ASP A 196 32.61 -23.91 25.37
C ASP A 196 32.38 -25.25 24.65
N SER A 197 31.80 -26.24 25.34
CA SER A 197 31.42 -27.51 24.71
C SER A 197 30.25 -27.36 23.72
N MET A 198 29.27 -26.51 23.99
CA MET A 198 28.23 -26.15 23.02
C MET A 198 28.79 -25.38 21.83
N SER A 199 29.78 -24.50 22.04
CA SER A 199 30.43 -23.75 20.96
C SER A 199 31.29 -24.68 20.10
N ALA A 200 31.99 -25.64 20.71
CA ALA A 200 32.76 -26.67 20.02
C ALA A 200 31.86 -27.61 19.21
N ALA A 201 30.71 -28.02 19.77
CA ALA A 201 29.72 -28.82 19.06
C ALA A 201 29.05 -28.03 17.91
N ARG A 202 28.77 -26.74 18.11
CA ARG A 202 28.27 -25.84 17.06
C ARG A 202 29.31 -25.59 15.98
N LYS A 203 30.59 -25.50 16.34
CA LYS A 203 31.70 -25.37 15.41
C LYS A 203 31.88 -26.64 14.59
N GLN A 204 31.88 -27.83 15.20
CA GLN A 204 31.92 -29.11 14.48
C GLN A 204 30.72 -29.31 13.53
N THR A 205 29.51 -28.94 13.95
CA THR A 205 28.32 -29.03 13.09
C THR A 205 28.35 -27.99 11.97
N ALA A 206 28.80 -26.77 12.25
CA ALA A 206 28.98 -25.74 11.23
C ALA A 206 30.10 -26.09 10.23
N ASP A 207 31.21 -26.66 10.69
CA ASP A 207 32.33 -27.07 9.84
C ASP A 207 31.96 -28.32 9.03
N SER A 208 31.16 -29.24 9.57
CA SER A 208 30.58 -30.37 8.81
C SER A 208 29.56 -29.89 7.77
N MET A 209 28.73 -28.91 8.10
CA MET A 209 27.79 -28.31 7.14
C MET A 209 28.52 -27.48 6.07
N ARG A 210 29.59 -26.77 6.42
CA ARG A 210 30.46 -26.09 5.44
C ARG A 210 31.17 -27.09 4.55
N ALA A 211 31.70 -28.18 5.10
CA ALA A 211 32.31 -29.26 4.30
C ALA A 211 31.28 -29.90 3.36
N ALA A 212 30.04 -30.12 3.81
CA ALA A 212 28.95 -30.60 2.96
C ALA A 212 28.54 -29.57 1.89
N GLN A 213 28.51 -28.28 2.23
CA GLN A 213 28.21 -27.19 1.30
C GLN A 213 29.32 -27.01 0.27
N VAL A 214 30.58 -27.14 0.66
CA VAL A 214 31.76 -27.10 -0.23
C VAL A 214 31.76 -28.31 -1.13
N ALA A 215 31.54 -29.52 -0.62
CA ALA A 215 31.41 -30.73 -1.44
C ALA A 215 30.21 -30.67 -2.41
N TYR A 216 29.09 -30.08 -1.98
CA TYR A 216 27.93 -29.83 -2.84
C TYR A 216 28.21 -28.76 -3.90
N ASN A 217 28.92 -27.69 -3.55
CA ASN A 217 29.30 -26.64 -4.49
C ASN A 217 30.41 -27.09 -5.46
N ASP A 218 31.34 -27.93 -5.02
CA ASP A 218 32.41 -28.50 -5.84
C ASP A 218 31.86 -29.57 -6.79
N SER A 219 30.88 -30.37 -6.35
CA SER A 219 30.14 -31.27 -7.26
C SER A 219 29.27 -30.49 -8.24
N LEU A 220 28.63 -29.39 -7.83
CA LEU A 220 27.93 -28.47 -8.73
C LEU A 220 28.89 -27.76 -9.70
N LYS A 221 30.09 -27.41 -9.26
CA LYS A 221 31.12 -26.75 -10.08
C LYS A 221 31.72 -27.75 -11.06
N ALA A 222 31.95 -28.99 -10.64
CA ALA A 222 32.35 -30.11 -11.49
C ALA A 222 31.27 -30.45 -12.52
N GLU A 223 29.99 -30.50 -12.13
CA GLU A 223 28.89 -30.75 -13.08
C GLU A 223 28.64 -29.54 -13.99
N ARG A 224 28.83 -28.30 -13.51
CA ARG A 224 28.80 -27.09 -14.36
C ARG A 224 29.99 -27.03 -15.33
N LEU A 225 31.19 -27.47 -14.92
CA LEU A 225 32.34 -27.63 -15.81
C LEU A 225 32.08 -28.74 -16.83
N ARG A 226 31.51 -29.88 -16.42
CA ARG A 226 31.15 -30.99 -17.31
C ARG A 226 30.06 -30.62 -18.32
N VAL A 227 29.05 -29.87 -17.88
CA VAL A 227 27.97 -29.34 -18.74
C VAL A 227 28.49 -28.18 -19.60
N SER A 228 29.43 -27.36 -19.10
CA SER A 228 30.09 -26.31 -19.89
C SER A 228 31.03 -26.88 -20.95
N ASP A 229 31.77 -27.95 -20.65
CA ASP A 229 32.67 -28.62 -21.59
C ASP A 229 31.89 -29.47 -22.59
N SER A 230 30.77 -30.09 -22.19
CA SER A 230 29.83 -30.72 -23.12
C SER A 230 29.08 -29.69 -23.98
N MET A 231 28.74 -28.52 -23.43
CA MET A 231 28.19 -27.39 -24.19
C MET A 231 29.23 -26.74 -25.08
N ARG A 232 30.51 -26.68 -24.71
CA ARG A 232 31.61 -26.15 -25.56
C ARG A 232 31.90 -27.09 -26.72
N THR A 233 31.98 -28.40 -26.47
CA THR A 233 32.11 -29.40 -27.54
C THR A 233 30.86 -29.43 -28.44
N ALA A 234 29.65 -29.33 -27.87
CA ALA A 234 28.44 -29.18 -28.66
C ALA A 234 28.40 -27.84 -29.42
N LEU A 235 28.88 -26.73 -28.84
CA LEU A 235 28.95 -25.42 -29.48
C LEU A 235 30.03 -25.35 -30.55
N ASP A 236 31.14 -26.06 -30.44
CA ASP A 236 32.17 -26.13 -31.48
C ASP A 236 31.74 -27.04 -32.64
N VAL A 237 31.02 -28.13 -32.36
CA VAL A 237 30.31 -28.92 -33.40
C VAL A 237 29.21 -28.08 -34.07
N ILE A 238 28.46 -27.30 -33.30
CA ILE A 238 27.44 -26.38 -33.82
C ILE A 238 28.08 -25.17 -34.54
N ARG A 239 29.27 -24.69 -34.15
CA ARG A 239 29.98 -23.59 -34.83
C ARG A 239 30.60 -24.02 -36.14
N THR A 240 31.18 -25.22 -36.20
CA THR A 240 31.72 -25.81 -37.43
C THR A 240 30.60 -26.14 -38.42
N GLU A 241 29.46 -26.63 -37.93
CA GLU A 241 28.27 -26.85 -38.74
C GLU A 241 27.56 -25.53 -39.11
N ASN A 242 27.51 -24.54 -38.21
CA ASN A 242 26.98 -23.21 -38.50
C ASN A 242 27.89 -22.37 -39.42
N ALA A 243 29.20 -22.64 -39.49
CA ALA A 243 30.07 -22.01 -40.49
C ALA A 243 29.73 -22.55 -41.89
N ARG A 244 29.59 -23.87 -42.03
CA ARG A 244 29.10 -24.53 -43.27
C ARG A 244 27.67 -24.11 -43.64
N ILE A 245 26.80 -23.92 -42.65
CA ILE A 245 25.43 -23.44 -42.85
C ILE A 245 25.39 -21.92 -43.09
N ARG A 246 26.31 -21.11 -42.55
CA ARG A 246 26.37 -19.66 -42.83
C ARG A 246 26.85 -19.37 -44.25
N ASP A 247 27.81 -20.13 -44.76
CA ASP A 247 28.29 -19.96 -46.12
C ASP A 247 27.22 -20.38 -47.16
N SER A 248 26.35 -21.33 -46.81
CA SER A 248 25.17 -21.69 -47.61
C SER A 248 23.93 -20.81 -47.35
N ALA A 249 23.78 -20.24 -46.15
CA ALA A 249 22.64 -19.40 -45.77
C ALA A 249 22.83 -17.92 -46.13
N VAL A 250 24.05 -17.42 -46.35
CA VAL A 250 24.26 -16.06 -46.91
C VAL A 250 23.78 -16.00 -48.37
N ALA A 251 23.87 -17.10 -49.12
CA ALA A 251 23.27 -17.22 -50.45
C ALA A 251 21.72 -17.34 -50.42
N ALA A 252 21.14 -17.94 -49.37
CA ALA A 252 19.69 -18.14 -49.25
C ALA A 252 18.93 -17.02 -48.50
N ARG A 253 19.61 -16.22 -47.66
CA ARG A 253 18.99 -15.18 -46.81
C ARG A 253 18.72 -13.84 -47.49
N LYS A 254 19.00 -13.70 -48.79
CA LYS A 254 18.50 -12.56 -49.58
C LYS A 254 17.03 -12.72 -50.01
N VAL A 255 16.43 -13.91 -49.86
CA VAL A 255 15.11 -14.22 -50.43
C VAL A 255 14.02 -14.50 -49.37
N ILE A 256 14.35 -14.63 -48.07
CA ILE A 256 13.40 -15.14 -47.05
C ILE A 256 13.10 -14.14 -45.91
N SER A 257 13.66 -12.92 -45.91
CA SER A 257 13.35 -11.94 -44.84
C SER A 257 11.92 -11.39 -44.88
N ASP A 258 11.23 -11.48 -46.02
CA ASP A 258 9.95 -10.79 -46.21
C ASP A 258 8.71 -11.66 -45.92
N SER A 259 8.87 -12.95 -45.62
CA SER A 259 7.73 -13.89 -45.51
C SER A 259 7.42 -14.40 -44.09
N LEU A 260 8.26 -14.15 -43.09
CA LEU A 260 8.16 -14.83 -41.78
C LEU A 260 7.44 -14.05 -40.66
N ALA A 261 7.22 -12.75 -40.82
CA ALA A 261 6.50 -11.95 -39.82
C ALA A 261 4.97 -12.16 -39.88
N LYS A 262 4.41 -12.42 -41.07
CA LYS A 262 2.98 -12.71 -41.28
C LYS A 262 2.54 -14.07 -40.71
N VAL A 263 3.36 -15.10 -40.92
CA VAL A 263 3.02 -16.50 -40.59
C VAL A 263 2.99 -16.78 -39.08
N ARG A 264 3.75 -16.05 -38.26
CA ARG A 264 3.70 -16.22 -36.79
C ARG A 264 2.47 -15.56 -36.17
N ALA A 265 2.03 -14.42 -36.68
CA ALA A 265 0.78 -13.78 -36.25
C ALA A 265 -0.46 -14.58 -36.72
N GLU A 266 -0.39 -15.19 -37.90
CA GLU A 266 -1.45 -16.06 -38.43
C GLU A 266 -1.57 -17.39 -37.69
N ARG A 267 -0.47 -18.02 -37.25
CA ARG A 267 -0.52 -19.31 -36.52
C ARG A 267 -1.04 -19.21 -35.08
N VAL A 268 -0.86 -18.08 -34.42
CA VAL A 268 -1.44 -17.84 -33.08
C VAL A 268 -2.94 -17.55 -33.21
N LYS A 269 -3.33 -16.72 -34.19
CA LYS A 269 -4.74 -16.51 -34.53
C LYS A 269 -5.43 -17.80 -34.98
N GLU A 270 -4.81 -18.63 -35.81
CA GLU A 270 -5.36 -19.92 -36.22
C GLU A 270 -5.52 -20.90 -35.05
N ARG A 271 -4.63 -20.88 -34.05
CA ARG A 271 -4.76 -21.77 -32.88
C ARG A 271 -5.87 -21.29 -31.94
N GLU A 272 -5.97 -19.99 -31.70
CA GLU A 272 -7.07 -19.41 -30.92
C GLU A 272 -8.42 -19.56 -31.64
N GLU A 273 -8.44 -19.38 -32.96
CA GLU A 273 -9.63 -19.60 -33.80
C GLU A 273 -10.00 -21.07 -33.88
N LYS A 274 -9.04 -22.01 -33.97
CA LYS A 274 -9.32 -23.44 -33.94
C LYS A 274 -9.80 -23.92 -32.57
N VAL A 275 -9.32 -23.34 -31.47
CA VAL A 275 -9.84 -23.62 -30.12
C VAL A 275 -11.23 -23.03 -29.95
N LYS A 276 -11.45 -21.77 -30.35
CA LYS A 276 -12.77 -21.13 -30.38
C LYS A 276 -13.74 -21.84 -31.32
N GLU A 277 -13.29 -22.38 -32.46
CA GLU A 277 -14.09 -23.19 -33.37
C GLU A 277 -14.39 -24.56 -32.78
N LYS A 278 -13.45 -25.17 -32.05
CA LYS A 278 -13.71 -26.45 -31.37
C LYS A 278 -14.68 -26.28 -30.22
N GLU A 279 -14.56 -25.20 -29.46
CA GLU A 279 -15.49 -24.84 -28.39
C GLU A 279 -16.84 -24.44 -28.97
N LYS A 280 -16.89 -23.62 -30.02
CA LYS A 280 -18.12 -23.30 -30.76
C LYS A 280 -18.72 -24.54 -31.41
N LYS A 281 -17.94 -25.47 -31.97
CA LYS A 281 -18.46 -26.74 -32.54
C LYS A 281 -18.93 -27.69 -31.45
N LYS A 282 -18.28 -27.72 -30.28
CA LYS A 282 -18.78 -28.48 -29.12
C LYS A 282 -20.04 -27.85 -28.55
N GLN A 283 -20.10 -26.53 -28.44
CA GLN A 283 -21.27 -25.77 -28.01
C GLN A 283 -22.41 -25.93 -29.02
N LEU A 284 -22.15 -25.82 -30.32
CA LEU A 284 -23.14 -25.99 -31.39
C LEU A 284 -23.56 -27.45 -31.54
N ALA A 285 -22.67 -28.43 -31.39
CA ALA A 285 -23.07 -29.85 -31.38
C ALA A 285 -23.85 -30.21 -30.11
N PHE A 286 -23.52 -29.58 -28.98
CA PHE A 286 -24.27 -29.72 -27.74
C PHE A 286 -25.62 -29.00 -27.80
N GLU A 287 -25.68 -27.80 -28.39
CA GLU A 287 -26.89 -27.05 -28.66
C GLU A 287 -27.76 -27.77 -29.68
N MET A 288 -27.21 -28.30 -30.78
CA MET A 288 -27.96 -29.14 -31.73
C MET A 288 -28.43 -30.43 -31.10
N LYS A 289 -27.65 -31.04 -30.19
CA LYS A 289 -28.11 -32.20 -29.43
C LYS A 289 -29.25 -31.82 -28.49
N ILE A 290 -29.12 -30.72 -27.75
CA ILE A 290 -30.16 -30.13 -26.91
C ILE A 290 -31.38 -29.71 -27.75
N GLU A 291 -31.19 -29.18 -28.95
CA GLU A 291 -32.26 -28.71 -29.83
C GLU A 291 -32.98 -29.89 -30.49
N SER A 292 -32.24 -30.95 -30.83
CA SER A 292 -32.80 -32.24 -31.25
C SER A 292 -33.56 -32.92 -30.11
N GLU A 293 -33.04 -32.85 -28.88
CA GLU A 293 -33.69 -33.35 -27.67
C GLU A 293 -34.90 -32.47 -27.27
N LYS A 294 -34.83 -31.14 -27.42
CA LYS A 294 -35.95 -30.19 -27.21
C LYS A 294 -37.06 -30.39 -28.23
N LYS A 295 -36.72 -30.57 -29.52
CA LYS A 295 -37.68 -30.88 -30.60
C LYS A 295 -38.30 -32.27 -30.43
N ALA A 296 -37.58 -33.23 -29.84
CA ALA A 296 -38.11 -34.54 -29.48
C ALA A 296 -38.93 -34.53 -28.18
N TYR A 297 -38.59 -33.69 -27.20
CA TYR A 297 -39.06 -33.73 -25.81
C TYR A 297 -39.38 -32.33 -25.24
N THR A 298 -40.56 -31.80 -25.56
CA THR A 298 -41.11 -30.58 -24.92
C THR A 298 -41.85 -30.92 -23.61
N ASN A 299 -41.81 -30.04 -22.60
CA ASN A 299 -42.55 -30.19 -21.33
C ASN A 299 -44.03 -30.52 -21.50
N GLU A 300 -44.67 -29.99 -22.54
CA GLU A 300 -46.06 -30.27 -22.90
C GLU A 300 -46.28 -31.74 -23.33
N ARG A 301 -45.35 -32.31 -24.12
CA ARG A 301 -45.35 -33.72 -24.50
C ARG A 301 -45.07 -34.65 -23.31
N PHE A 302 -44.20 -34.25 -22.38
CA PHE A 302 -43.97 -35.04 -21.16
C PHE A 302 -45.21 -35.10 -20.26
N ARG A 303 -45.94 -33.98 -20.14
CA ARG A 303 -47.21 -33.92 -19.40
C ARG A 303 -48.30 -34.82 -20.00
N LYS A 304 -48.34 -34.94 -21.35
CA LYS A 304 -49.26 -35.84 -22.08
C LYS A 304 -48.93 -37.34 -21.90
N LYS A 305 -47.68 -37.70 -21.57
CA LYS A 305 -47.28 -39.11 -21.30
C LYS A 305 -47.66 -39.53 -19.87
N ARG A 306 -48.12 -40.79 -19.71
CA ARG A 306 -48.49 -41.39 -18.41
C ARG A 306 -47.30 -41.35 -17.43
N TRP A 307 -47.57 -40.98 -16.18
CA TRP A 307 -46.58 -40.84 -15.10
C TRP A 307 -46.52 -42.10 -14.23
N THR A 308 -46.06 -43.21 -14.82
CA THR A 308 -45.99 -44.52 -14.16
C THR A 308 -44.89 -44.58 -13.09
N ALA A 309 -45.01 -45.50 -12.12
CA ALA A 309 -44.05 -45.63 -11.03
C ALA A 309 -42.59 -45.86 -11.49
N PRO A 310 -42.29 -46.75 -12.47
CA PRO A 310 -40.92 -46.93 -12.96
C PRO A 310 -40.34 -45.67 -13.60
N ARG A 311 -41.17 -44.96 -14.39
CA ARG A 311 -40.77 -43.69 -15.02
C ARG A 311 -40.50 -42.62 -13.98
N LYS A 312 -41.31 -42.53 -12.93
CA LYS A 312 -41.11 -41.62 -11.80
C LYS A 312 -39.80 -41.91 -11.06
N VAL A 313 -39.46 -43.17 -10.82
CA VAL A 313 -38.19 -43.55 -10.18
C VAL A 313 -37.01 -43.15 -11.07
N LEU A 314 -36.99 -43.60 -12.33
CA LEU A 314 -35.88 -43.32 -13.26
C LEU A 314 -35.65 -41.83 -13.47
N GLN A 315 -36.72 -41.07 -13.74
CA GLN A 315 -36.63 -39.63 -13.97
C GLN A 315 -36.10 -38.92 -12.72
N ASN A 316 -36.66 -39.20 -11.53
CA ASN A 316 -36.20 -38.54 -10.31
C ASN A 316 -34.76 -38.88 -9.94
N THR A 317 -34.32 -40.13 -10.14
CA THR A 317 -32.93 -40.54 -9.90
C THR A 317 -31.97 -39.79 -10.83
N PHE A 318 -32.30 -39.71 -12.12
CA PHE A 318 -31.46 -39.00 -13.09
C PHE A 318 -31.42 -37.49 -12.81
N THR A 319 -32.56 -36.85 -12.54
CA THR A 319 -32.60 -35.42 -12.21
C THR A 319 -31.80 -35.12 -10.94
N ARG A 320 -31.92 -35.96 -9.90
CA ARG A 320 -31.20 -35.82 -8.64
C ARG A 320 -29.69 -35.83 -8.82
N TYR A 321 -29.16 -36.91 -9.42
CA TYR A 321 -27.71 -37.14 -9.40
C TYR A 321 -26.98 -36.45 -10.55
N ASN A 322 -27.61 -36.26 -11.71
CA ASN A 322 -26.93 -35.66 -12.87
C ASN A 322 -27.05 -34.14 -12.93
N TYR A 323 -28.15 -33.57 -12.44
CA TYR A 323 -28.38 -32.12 -12.52
C TYR A 323 -28.35 -31.46 -11.16
N TYR A 324 -29.26 -31.82 -10.24
CA TYR A 324 -29.39 -31.16 -8.95
C TYR A 324 -28.10 -31.28 -8.11
N PHE A 325 -27.62 -32.50 -7.89
CA PHE A 325 -26.42 -32.76 -7.09
C PHE A 325 -25.19 -32.04 -7.65
N ASN A 326 -24.99 -32.11 -8.98
CA ASN A 326 -23.86 -31.47 -9.64
C ASN A 326 -23.95 -29.94 -9.62
N ALA A 327 -25.16 -29.38 -9.79
CA ALA A 327 -25.36 -27.92 -9.71
C ALA A 327 -25.16 -27.42 -8.28
N ASN A 328 -25.69 -28.13 -7.28
CA ASN A 328 -25.54 -27.79 -5.87
C ASN A 328 -24.08 -27.89 -5.42
N LEU A 329 -23.37 -28.96 -5.81
CA LEU A 329 -21.94 -29.10 -5.53
C LEU A 329 -21.14 -27.92 -6.11
N LYS A 330 -21.44 -27.54 -7.36
CA LYS A 330 -20.78 -26.41 -8.02
C LYS A 330 -21.10 -25.08 -7.35
N MET A 331 -22.33 -24.89 -6.88
CA MET A 331 -22.71 -23.72 -6.08
C MET A 331 -21.89 -23.65 -4.79
N LYS A 332 -21.79 -24.76 -4.04
CA LYS A 332 -20.98 -24.82 -2.81
C LYS A 332 -19.51 -24.53 -3.07
N GLU A 333 -18.94 -25.07 -4.15
CA GLU A 333 -17.56 -24.74 -4.57
C GLU A 333 -17.41 -23.23 -4.84
N ALA A 334 -18.36 -22.62 -5.54
CA ALA A 334 -18.34 -21.19 -5.81
C ALA A 334 -18.43 -20.38 -4.50
N GLU A 335 -19.31 -20.76 -3.57
CA GLU A 335 -19.42 -20.12 -2.25
C GLU A 335 -18.16 -20.28 -1.40
N GLU A 336 -17.52 -21.44 -1.39
CA GLU A 336 -16.25 -21.61 -0.70
C GLU A 336 -15.15 -20.76 -1.32
N ASN A 337 -15.09 -20.67 -2.65
CA ASN A 337 -14.13 -19.82 -3.35
C ASN A 337 -14.34 -18.34 -3.00
N MET A 338 -15.59 -17.87 -2.95
CA MET A 338 -15.92 -16.53 -2.45
C MET A 338 -15.34 -16.30 -1.04
N ARG A 339 -15.61 -17.23 -0.13
CA ARG A 339 -15.14 -17.15 1.26
C ARG A 339 -13.62 -17.18 1.36
N ARG A 340 -12.91 -17.87 0.47
CA ARG A 340 -11.43 -17.95 0.47
C ARG A 340 -10.77 -16.68 -0.07
N VAL A 341 -11.38 -16.05 -1.07
CA VAL A 341 -10.84 -14.85 -1.72
C VAL A 341 -11.14 -13.58 -0.92
N LYS A 342 -12.24 -13.55 -0.16
CA LYS A 342 -12.62 -12.39 0.65
C LYS A 342 -11.58 -12.11 1.74
N ARG A 343 -11.08 -10.87 1.73
CA ARG A 343 -10.37 -10.24 2.85
C ARG A 343 -11.28 -9.18 3.45
N ASP A 344 -11.54 -9.30 4.75
CA ASP A 344 -12.33 -8.32 5.47
C ASP A 344 -11.42 -7.22 6.00
N ASN A 345 -11.94 -5.99 6.05
CA ASN A 345 -11.34 -4.93 6.84
C ASN A 345 -12.04 -4.94 8.21
N PHE A 346 -11.31 -5.23 9.27
CA PHE A 346 -11.85 -5.35 10.62
C PHE A 346 -11.92 -4.01 11.36
N ASP A 347 -11.31 -2.96 10.81
CA ASP A 347 -11.39 -1.59 11.33
C ASP A 347 -12.72 -0.89 10.96
N MET A 348 -13.55 -1.56 10.15
CA MET A 348 -14.88 -1.11 9.74
C MET A 348 -15.89 -2.24 9.97
N LEU A 349 -17.18 -1.90 10.04
CA LEU A 349 -18.26 -2.90 10.10
C LEU A 349 -18.13 -3.91 8.95
N ILE A 350 -17.96 -5.19 9.31
CA ILE A 350 -17.89 -6.25 8.30
C ILE A 350 -19.26 -6.48 7.67
N THR A 351 -19.25 -6.95 6.43
CA THR A 351 -20.50 -7.34 5.75
C THR A 351 -21.04 -8.65 6.31
N LEU A 352 -22.35 -8.79 6.51
CA LEU A 352 -22.95 -10.06 6.97
C LEU A 352 -22.69 -11.19 5.98
N PHE A 353 -22.82 -10.92 4.68
CA PHE A 353 -22.46 -11.85 3.61
C PHE A 353 -21.10 -11.51 3.01
N PRO A 354 -20.26 -12.51 2.71
CA PRO A 354 -18.89 -12.29 2.23
C PRO A 354 -18.82 -11.68 0.83
N PHE A 355 -19.90 -11.78 0.06
CA PHE A 355 -19.96 -11.40 -1.34
C PHE A 355 -21.10 -10.41 -1.56
N ASN A 356 -20.78 -9.30 -2.21
CA ASN A 356 -21.77 -8.33 -2.63
C ASN A 356 -22.03 -8.49 -4.14
N PRO A 357 -23.18 -9.04 -4.57
CA PRO A 357 -23.42 -9.26 -6.00
C PRO A 357 -23.42 -7.98 -6.84
N ASP A 358 -23.73 -6.83 -6.25
CA ASP A 358 -23.69 -5.53 -6.93
C ASP A 358 -22.27 -5.12 -7.36
N VAL A 359 -21.25 -5.57 -6.61
CA VAL A 359 -19.84 -5.20 -6.82
C VAL A 359 -19.02 -6.37 -7.38
N ASP A 360 -19.29 -7.58 -6.91
CA ASP A 360 -18.42 -8.74 -7.10
C ASP A 360 -18.94 -9.74 -8.14
N SER A 361 -20.13 -9.55 -8.74
CA SER A 361 -20.76 -10.47 -9.71
C SER A 361 -19.83 -10.96 -10.83
N ALA A 362 -18.96 -10.08 -11.34
CA ALA A 362 -18.00 -10.40 -12.39
C ALA A 362 -17.07 -11.58 -12.03
N LYS A 363 -16.72 -11.77 -10.76
CA LYS A 363 -15.76 -12.78 -10.29
C LYS A 363 -16.30 -14.22 -10.41
N LEU A 364 -17.62 -14.40 -10.37
CA LEU A 364 -18.25 -15.73 -10.37
C LEU A 364 -19.14 -15.96 -11.58
N LYS A 365 -19.25 -14.99 -12.48
CA LYS A 365 -20.14 -15.06 -13.65
C LYS A 365 -20.01 -16.38 -14.40
N SER A 366 -18.79 -16.88 -14.60
CA SER A 366 -18.55 -18.17 -15.27
C SER A 366 -19.10 -19.38 -14.50
N ASP A 367 -18.93 -19.40 -13.17
CA ASP A 367 -19.47 -20.48 -12.33
C ASP A 367 -21.00 -20.41 -12.29
N MET A 368 -21.57 -19.21 -12.13
CA MET A 368 -23.01 -18.99 -12.13
C MET A 368 -23.66 -19.36 -13.47
N ASP A 369 -23.04 -18.98 -14.60
CA ASP A 369 -23.50 -19.36 -15.95
C ASP A 369 -23.50 -20.88 -16.13
N THR A 370 -22.46 -21.57 -15.62
CA THR A 370 -22.38 -23.03 -15.66
C THR A 370 -23.49 -23.68 -14.81
N ILE A 371 -23.77 -23.12 -13.63
CA ILE A 371 -24.84 -23.59 -12.75
C ILE A 371 -26.21 -23.39 -13.42
N ILE A 372 -26.48 -22.19 -13.95
CA ILE A 372 -27.71 -21.85 -14.68
C ILE A 372 -27.89 -22.78 -15.88
N GLN A 373 -26.83 -23.07 -16.63
CA GLN A 373 -26.90 -24.00 -17.75
C GLN A 373 -27.28 -25.41 -17.28
N LYS A 374 -26.64 -25.92 -16.22
CA LYS A 374 -26.93 -27.25 -15.65
C LYS A 374 -28.38 -27.34 -15.16
N THR A 375 -28.86 -26.36 -14.42
CA THR A 375 -30.24 -26.37 -13.91
C THR A 375 -31.25 -26.24 -15.06
N SER A 376 -31.01 -25.34 -16.02
CA SER A 376 -31.85 -25.15 -17.20
C SER A 376 -31.98 -26.43 -18.04
N MET A 377 -30.89 -27.15 -18.26
CA MET A 377 -30.93 -28.45 -18.96
C MET A 377 -31.75 -29.49 -18.19
N GLY A 378 -31.56 -29.59 -16.88
CA GLY A 378 -32.32 -30.52 -16.03
C GLY A 378 -33.83 -30.23 -16.10
N ILE A 379 -34.20 -28.95 -16.07
CA ILE A 379 -35.59 -28.48 -16.18
C ILE A 379 -36.21 -28.83 -17.55
N GLN A 380 -35.43 -28.71 -18.63
CA GLN A 380 -35.92 -28.92 -19.99
C GLN A 380 -36.00 -30.41 -20.39
N LEU A 381 -35.08 -31.25 -19.91
CA LEU A 381 -34.96 -32.64 -20.35
C LEU A 381 -35.79 -33.63 -19.52
N HIS A 382 -36.31 -33.21 -18.36
CA HIS A 382 -37.05 -34.06 -17.43
C HIS A 382 -38.51 -33.69 -17.29
N ASP A 383 -39.32 -34.64 -16.82
CA ASP A 383 -40.76 -34.39 -16.62
C ASP A 383 -40.96 -33.26 -15.58
N PRO A 384 -41.79 -32.24 -15.88
CA PRO A 384 -42.05 -31.12 -14.96
C PRO A 384 -42.71 -31.53 -13.64
N ARG A 385 -43.27 -32.74 -13.57
CA ARG A 385 -43.86 -33.30 -12.33
C ARG A 385 -42.83 -34.08 -11.50
N GLY A 386 -41.55 -34.00 -11.87
CA GLY A 386 -40.44 -34.55 -11.12
C GLY A 386 -40.31 -33.90 -9.75
N LYS A 387 -39.80 -34.64 -8.77
CA LYS A 387 -39.66 -34.20 -7.37
C LYS A 387 -38.57 -33.14 -7.18
N TRP A 388 -37.62 -33.02 -8.11
CA TRP A 388 -36.43 -32.16 -8.01
C TRP A 388 -36.54 -30.91 -8.88
N GLN A 389 -37.71 -30.65 -9.48
CA GLN A 389 -37.87 -29.55 -10.42
C GLN A 389 -37.79 -28.20 -9.70
N ASP A 390 -38.45 -28.11 -8.55
CA ASP A 390 -38.44 -26.94 -7.68
C ASP A 390 -37.01 -26.64 -7.18
N ASP A 391 -36.22 -27.64 -6.80
CA ASP A 391 -34.81 -27.41 -6.42
C ASP A 391 -33.93 -26.90 -7.55
N LEU A 392 -34.17 -27.34 -8.79
CA LEU A 392 -33.43 -26.82 -9.94
C LEU A 392 -33.73 -25.34 -10.18
N TYR A 393 -35.00 -24.93 -10.04
CA TYR A 393 -35.37 -23.51 -10.07
C TYR A 393 -34.80 -22.75 -8.86
N MET A 394 -34.75 -23.38 -7.69
CA MET A 394 -34.16 -22.80 -6.49
C MET A 394 -32.67 -22.47 -6.68
N ILE A 395 -31.86 -23.44 -7.11
CA ILE A 395 -30.43 -23.24 -7.39
C ILE A 395 -30.24 -22.23 -8.53
N MET A 396 -31.10 -22.27 -9.55
CA MET A 396 -31.06 -21.30 -10.64
C MET A 396 -31.32 -19.87 -10.14
N GLY A 397 -32.29 -19.67 -9.25
CA GLY A 397 -32.57 -18.38 -8.61
C GLY A 397 -31.40 -17.87 -7.78
N GLN A 398 -30.75 -18.75 -7.00
CA GLN A 398 -29.54 -18.41 -6.25
C GLN A 398 -28.39 -18.00 -7.19
N ALA A 399 -28.21 -18.71 -8.30
CA ALA A 399 -27.17 -18.38 -9.29
C ALA A 399 -27.43 -17.02 -9.97
N TYR A 400 -28.68 -16.72 -10.32
CA TYR A 400 -29.05 -15.40 -10.82
C TYR A 400 -28.82 -14.30 -9.78
N TYR A 401 -29.15 -14.54 -8.50
CA TYR A 401 -28.89 -13.60 -7.41
C TYR A 401 -27.39 -13.27 -7.30
N TYR A 402 -26.53 -14.29 -7.25
CA TYR A 402 -25.07 -14.07 -7.18
C TYR A 402 -24.48 -13.46 -8.46
N LYS A 403 -25.18 -13.57 -9.60
CA LYS A 403 -24.83 -12.89 -10.85
C LYS A 403 -25.28 -11.41 -10.86
N GLY A 404 -26.03 -10.95 -9.86
CA GLY A 404 -26.63 -9.61 -9.82
C GLY A 404 -27.89 -9.47 -10.68
N ASP A 405 -28.41 -10.58 -11.22
CA ASP A 405 -29.62 -10.61 -12.04
C ASP A 405 -30.85 -10.84 -11.15
N TYR A 406 -31.22 -9.80 -10.42
CA TYR A 406 -32.28 -9.88 -9.40
C TYR A 406 -33.66 -10.14 -9.99
N GLU A 407 -33.93 -9.72 -11.22
CA GLU A 407 -35.20 -9.98 -11.89
C GLU A 407 -35.38 -11.47 -12.17
N ASN A 408 -34.40 -12.11 -12.81
CA ASN A 408 -34.46 -13.54 -13.10
C ASN A 408 -34.39 -14.38 -11.82
N ALA A 409 -33.67 -13.92 -10.79
CA ALA A 409 -33.69 -14.53 -9.47
C ALA A 409 -35.10 -14.51 -8.86
N ALA A 410 -35.74 -13.34 -8.81
CA ALA A 410 -37.10 -13.19 -8.30
C ALA A 410 -38.09 -14.08 -9.07
N ASN A 411 -37.99 -14.12 -10.40
CA ASN A 411 -38.86 -14.93 -11.24
C ASN A 411 -38.70 -16.43 -10.96
N ALA A 412 -37.48 -16.91 -10.76
CA ALA A 412 -37.23 -18.31 -10.41
C ALA A 412 -37.84 -18.67 -9.03
N PHE A 413 -37.64 -17.83 -8.00
CA PHE A 413 -38.21 -18.07 -6.68
C PHE A 413 -39.74 -17.98 -6.67
N LYS A 414 -40.32 -16.97 -7.36
CA LYS A 414 -41.77 -16.84 -7.53
C LYS A 414 -42.37 -18.06 -8.23
N PHE A 415 -41.67 -18.63 -9.21
CA PHE A 415 -42.12 -19.84 -9.90
C PHE A 415 -42.19 -21.05 -8.94
N VAL A 416 -41.16 -21.26 -8.10
CA VAL A 416 -41.17 -22.30 -7.06
C VAL A 416 -42.36 -22.12 -6.12
N ILE A 417 -42.58 -20.89 -5.66
CA ILE A 417 -43.70 -20.56 -4.75
C ILE A 417 -45.05 -20.82 -5.43
N HIS A 418 -45.21 -20.40 -6.68
CA HIS A 418 -46.45 -20.56 -7.45
C HIS A 418 -46.81 -22.04 -7.69
N GLU A 419 -45.85 -22.85 -8.12
CA GLU A 419 -46.09 -24.28 -8.37
C GLU A 419 -46.42 -25.03 -7.07
N ALA A 420 -45.75 -24.69 -5.96
CA ALA A 420 -46.07 -25.24 -4.64
C ALA A 420 -47.50 -24.87 -4.19
N GLU A 421 -47.91 -23.61 -4.36
CA GLU A 421 -49.28 -23.18 -4.04
C GLU A 421 -50.33 -23.84 -4.92
N LYS A 422 -50.04 -24.01 -6.20
CA LYS A 422 -50.91 -24.73 -7.13
C LYS A 422 -51.10 -26.18 -6.69
N ALA A 423 -50.00 -26.87 -6.36
CA ALA A 423 -50.05 -28.24 -5.86
C ALA A 423 -50.82 -28.34 -4.54
N ARG A 424 -50.66 -27.36 -3.62
CA ARG A 424 -51.43 -27.26 -2.37
C ARG A 424 -52.93 -27.10 -2.64
N LYS A 425 -53.31 -26.15 -3.49
CA LYS A 425 -54.71 -25.90 -3.87
C LYS A 425 -55.34 -27.13 -4.52
N GLU A 426 -54.61 -27.86 -5.36
CA GLU A 426 -55.08 -29.10 -5.96
C GLU A 426 -55.27 -30.23 -4.93
N LYS A 427 -54.39 -30.34 -3.92
CA LYS A 427 -54.56 -31.28 -2.79
C LYS A 427 -55.79 -30.92 -1.94
N LEU A 428 -55.94 -29.65 -1.58
CA LEU A 428 -57.10 -29.13 -0.84
C LEU A 428 -58.44 -29.37 -1.57
N LYS A 429 -58.44 -29.38 -2.90
CA LYS A 429 -59.64 -29.74 -3.68
C LYS A 429 -60.00 -31.22 -3.58
N LYS A 430 -59.03 -32.10 -3.37
CA LYS A 430 -59.21 -33.56 -3.32
C LYS A 430 -59.46 -34.09 -1.92
N ASP A 431 -58.93 -33.42 -0.90
CA ASP A 431 -59.05 -33.78 0.50
C ASP A 431 -60.16 -32.94 1.17
N LYS A 432 -61.31 -33.58 1.44
CA LYS A 432 -62.50 -32.92 2.00
C LYS A 432 -62.28 -32.43 3.43
N ASP A 433 -61.39 -33.05 4.19
CA ASP A 433 -61.13 -32.74 5.59
C ASP A 433 -60.14 -31.59 5.70
N ALA A 434 -59.06 -31.61 4.90
CA ALA A 434 -58.13 -30.48 4.79
C ALA A 434 -58.81 -29.21 4.23
N LYS A 435 -59.89 -29.37 3.46
CA LYS A 435 -60.70 -28.24 2.96
C LYS A 435 -61.50 -27.54 4.07
N LYS A 436 -61.75 -28.17 5.22
CA LYS A 436 -62.49 -27.55 6.33
C LYS A 436 -61.60 -26.90 7.37
N ASP A 437 -60.31 -27.19 7.36
CA ASP A 437 -59.33 -26.64 8.31
C ASP A 437 -58.88 -25.22 7.91
N PRO A 438 -59.21 -24.17 8.69
CA PRO A 438 -58.79 -22.79 8.40
C PRO A 438 -57.27 -22.61 8.40
N LEU A 439 -56.53 -23.38 9.20
CA LEU A 439 -55.07 -23.33 9.26
C LEU A 439 -54.45 -23.90 7.97
N ALA A 440 -55.01 -24.99 7.44
CA ALA A 440 -54.57 -25.58 6.18
C ALA A 440 -54.88 -24.68 4.96
N GLN A 441 -55.99 -23.92 5.00
CA GLN A 441 -56.33 -22.96 3.95
C GLN A 441 -55.41 -21.73 3.94
N ASN A 442 -55.12 -21.17 5.12
CA ASN A 442 -54.38 -19.91 5.26
C ASN A 442 -52.86 -20.08 5.40
N ALA A 443 -52.34 -21.31 5.42
CA ALA A 443 -50.91 -21.59 5.48
C ALA A 443 -50.13 -20.91 4.34
N PHE A 444 -49.24 -19.99 4.72
CA PHE A 444 -48.28 -19.33 3.86
C PHE A 444 -47.02 -20.20 3.69
N ALA A 445 -46.48 -20.71 4.79
CA ALA A 445 -45.41 -21.71 4.80
C ALA A 445 -45.93 -23.10 4.41
N GLU A 446 -45.10 -23.87 3.71
CA GLU A 446 -45.39 -25.28 3.41
C GLU A 446 -44.89 -26.17 4.53
N LEU A 447 -45.78 -27.00 5.11
CA LEU A 447 -45.40 -27.95 6.14
C LEU A 447 -44.46 -29.03 5.57
N GLU A 448 -43.30 -29.21 6.20
CA GLU A 448 -42.32 -30.20 5.78
C GLU A 448 -42.56 -31.58 6.40
N PRO A 449 -42.22 -32.68 5.70
CA PRO A 449 -42.34 -34.02 6.24
C PRO A 449 -41.41 -34.23 7.45
N ALA A 450 -41.94 -34.79 8.55
CA ALA A 450 -41.20 -35.07 9.79
C ALA A 450 -40.95 -36.57 10.03
N GLY A 451 -40.01 -36.91 10.92
CA GLY A 451 -39.70 -38.29 11.32
C GLY A 451 -39.19 -39.16 10.16
N LEU A 452 -39.58 -40.44 10.11
CA LEU A 452 -39.21 -41.36 9.02
C LEU A 452 -39.65 -40.86 7.63
N ALA A 453 -40.71 -40.05 7.56
CA ALA A 453 -41.16 -39.46 6.31
C ALA A 453 -40.16 -38.42 5.78
N ALA A 454 -39.38 -37.74 6.62
CA ALA A 454 -38.33 -36.81 6.20
C ALA A 454 -37.18 -37.51 5.45
N ILE A 455 -36.92 -38.79 5.76
CA ILE A 455 -35.88 -39.60 5.12
C ILE A 455 -36.35 -40.12 3.75
N LEU A 456 -37.65 -40.42 3.63
CA LEU A 456 -38.24 -41.08 2.45
C LEU A 456 -38.90 -40.10 1.46
N LYS A 457 -39.32 -38.92 1.91
CA LYS A 457 -39.95 -37.88 1.10
C LYS A 457 -38.97 -36.73 0.84
N HIS A 458 -39.16 -36.09 -0.31
CA HIS A 458 -38.41 -34.91 -0.70
C HIS A 458 -38.91 -33.69 0.09
N SER A 459 -38.01 -32.86 0.62
CA SER A 459 -38.37 -31.61 1.30
C SER A 459 -38.75 -30.55 0.27
N PRO A 460 -39.92 -29.90 0.37
CA PRO A 460 -40.30 -28.82 -0.53
C PRO A 460 -39.35 -27.62 -0.43
N SER A 461 -38.99 -27.01 -1.57
CA SER A 461 -38.12 -25.82 -1.60
C SER A 461 -38.86 -24.48 -1.40
N LYS A 462 -40.20 -24.51 -1.23
CA LYS A 462 -41.04 -23.30 -1.11
C LYS A 462 -40.58 -22.34 0.00
N ASN A 463 -40.40 -22.85 1.21
CA ASN A 463 -40.07 -22.01 2.37
C ASN A 463 -38.73 -21.30 2.18
N GLU A 464 -37.74 -22.02 1.65
CA GLU A 464 -36.44 -21.44 1.35
C GLU A 464 -36.52 -20.42 0.20
N ALA A 465 -37.30 -20.70 -0.85
CA ALA A 465 -37.52 -19.78 -1.96
C ALA A 465 -38.13 -18.45 -1.50
N ILE A 466 -39.03 -18.47 -0.51
CA ILE A 466 -39.60 -17.25 0.10
C ILE A 466 -38.51 -16.43 0.81
N LEU A 467 -37.62 -17.07 1.58
CA LEU A 467 -36.51 -16.40 2.27
C LEU A 467 -35.52 -15.77 1.28
N TRP A 468 -35.18 -16.49 0.21
CA TRP A 468 -34.36 -15.93 -0.86
C TRP A 468 -35.05 -14.83 -1.65
N LEU A 469 -36.37 -14.92 -1.85
CA LEU A 469 -37.13 -13.84 -2.47
C LEU A 469 -37.11 -12.57 -1.61
N ALA A 470 -37.22 -12.69 -0.29
CA ALA A 470 -37.06 -11.55 0.61
C ALA A 470 -35.67 -10.90 0.46
N ARG A 471 -34.61 -11.71 0.36
CA ARG A 471 -33.24 -11.22 0.09
C ARG A 471 -33.14 -10.49 -1.26
N VAL A 472 -33.79 -11.00 -2.30
CA VAL A 472 -33.85 -10.33 -3.61
C VAL A 472 -34.57 -8.98 -3.50
N PHE A 473 -35.69 -8.91 -2.77
CA PHE A 473 -36.40 -7.66 -2.53
C PHE A 473 -35.54 -6.61 -1.81
N VAL A 474 -34.70 -7.03 -0.85
CA VAL A 474 -33.72 -6.12 -0.22
C VAL A 474 -32.79 -5.51 -1.27
N LYS A 475 -32.23 -6.32 -2.17
CA LYS A 475 -31.36 -5.83 -3.26
C LYS A 475 -32.07 -4.97 -4.30
N GLN A 476 -33.35 -5.24 -4.56
CA GLN A 476 -34.21 -4.40 -5.40
C GLN A 476 -34.68 -3.12 -4.70
N LYS A 477 -34.27 -2.88 -3.44
CA LYS A 477 -34.72 -1.76 -2.58
C LYS A 477 -36.21 -1.79 -2.28
N GLU A 478 -36.87 -2.95 -2.43
CA GLU A 478 -38.27 -3.17 -2.10
C GLU A 478 -38.43 -3.65 -0.64
N ILE A 479 -37.90 -2.87 0.32
CA ILE A 479 -37.79 -3.25 1.74
C ILE A 479 -39.14 -3.65 2.35
N THR A 480 -40.21 -2.91 2.03
CA THR A 480 -41.57 -3.21 2.53
C THR A 480 -42.03 -4.62 2.13
N LYS A 481 -41.72 -5.07 0.90
CA LYS A 481 -42.07 -6.42 0.45
C LYS A 481 -41.21 -7.47 1.13
N ALA A 482 -39.93 -7.19 1.33
CA ALA A 482 -39.03 -8.08 2.07
C ALA A 482 -39.56 -8.32 3.50
N VAL A 483 -39.80 -7.26 4.26
CA VAL A 483 -40.30 -7.34 5.64
C VAL A 483 -41.65 -8.04 5.70
N LEU A 484 -42.60 -7.67 4.83
CA LEU A 484 -43.93 -8.29 4.78
C LEU A 484 -43.85 -9.82 4.63
N VAL A 485 -43.01 -10.29 3.71
CA VAL A 485 -42.83 -11.72 3.44
C VAL A 485 -42.17 -12.43 4.62
N LEU A 486 -41.19 -11.79 5.28
CA LEU A 486 -40.55 -12.35 6.48
C LEU A 486 -41.52 -12.42 7.66
N ASP A 487 -42.35 -11.40 7.87
CA ASP A 487 -43.36 -11.36 8.94
C ASP A 487 -44.44 -12.43 8.75
N MET A 488 -44.86 -12.65 7.50
CA MET A 488 -45.77 -13.75 7.17
C MET A 488 -45.16 -15.12 7.52
N LEU A 489 -43.87 -15.34 7.26
CA LEU A 489 -43.20 -16.59 7.66
C LEU A 489 -43.04 -16.69 9.19
N LYS A 490 -42.67 -15.59 9.86
CA LYS A 490 -42.45 -15.54 11.31
C LYS A 490 -43.70 -15.96 12.09
N ASN A 491 -44.87 -15.53 11.63
CA ASN A 491 -46.16 -15.76 12.27
C ASN A 491 -46.86 -17.05 11.82
N ASP A 492 -46.30 -17.79 10.85
CA ASP A 492 -46.92 -19.03 10.36
C ASP A 492 -46.52 -20.24 11.22
N VAL A 493 -47.55 -20.94 11.72
CA VAL A 493 -47.40 -22.14 12.56
C VAL A 493 -46.70 -23.29 11.81
N ASN A 494 -46.85 -23.37 10.49
CA ASN A 494 -46.26 -24.40 9.65
C ASN A 494 -44.79 -24.13 9.27
N PHE A 495 -44.25 -22.95 9.61
CA PHE A 495 -42.88 -22.61 9.28
C PHE A 495 -41.89 -23.51 10.03
N PRO A 496 -40.97 -24.20 9.31
CA PRO A 496 -40.16 -25.25 9.91
C PRO A 496 -39.10 -24.68 10.86
N ARG A 497 -38.91 -25.36 12.00
CA ARG A 497 -37.99 -24.91 13.06
C ARG A 497 -36.55 -24.70 12.59
N HIS A 498 -36.06 -25.55 11.69
CA HIS A 498 -34.67 -25.48 11.17
C HIS A 498 -34.45 -24.32 10.17
N LEU A 499 -35.49 -23.60 9.76
CA LEU A 499 -35.37 -22.38 8.96
C LEU A 499 -35.54 -21.11 9.79
N ARG A 500 -35.80 -21.20 11.11
CA ARG A 500 -35.94 -20.02 11.98
C ARG A 500 -34.65 -19.23 12.06
N SER A 501 -33.51 -19.89 12.18
CA SER A 501 -32.21 -19.22 12.17
C SER A 501 -31.88 -18.61 10.80
N ARG A 502 -32.39 -19.20 9.72
CA ARG A 502 -32.30 -18.60 8.38
C ARG A 502 -33.21 -17.38 8.23
N LEU A 503 -34.42 -17.40 8.82
CA LEU A 503 -35.31 -16.25 8.89
C LEU A 503 -34.66 -15.09 9.65
N ALA A 504 -34.06 -15.36 10.82
CA ALA A 504 -33.31 -14.36 11.59
C ALA A 504 -32.15 -13.75 10.77
N LEU A 505 -31.44 -14.56 10.00
CA LEU A 505 -30.38 -14.08 9.09
C LEU A 505 -30.90 -13.07 8.05
N GLU A 506 -32.11 -13.29 7.50
CA GLU A 506 -32.71 -12.33 6.56
C GLU A 506 -33.22 -11.05 7.26
N TYR A 507 -33.76 -11.14 8.48
CA TYR A 507 -34.09 -9.94 9.27
C TYR A 507 -32.84 -9.11 9.59
N ALA A 508 -31.75 -9.76 9.99
CA ALA A 508 -30.47 -9.09 10.19
C ALA A 508 -30.01 -8.37 8.91
N ASN A 509 -30.12 -9.04 7.75
CA ASN A 509 -29.78 -8.44 6.47
C ASN A 509 -30.63 -7.20 6.15
N VAL A 510 -31.94 -7.26 6.37
CA VAL A 510 -32.83 -6.10 6.18
C VAL A 510 -32.40 -4.92 7.06
N ALA A 511 -32.17 -5.17 8.35
CA ALA A 511 -31.77 -4.13 9.29
C ALA A 511 -30.42 -3.48 8.91
N LEU A 512 -29.44 -4.29 8.52
CA LEU A 512 -28.12 -3.81 8.10
C LEU A 512 -28.16 -3.02 6.78
N GLU A 513 -28.91 -3.48 5.78
CA GLU A 513 -29.03 -2.79 4.48
C GLU A 513 -29.90 -1.51 4.57
N THR A 514 -30.65 -1.34 5.66
CA THR A 514 -31.43 -0.12 5.96
C THR A 514 -30.77 0.79 6.98
N ASP A 515 -29.52 0.49 7.37
CA ASP A 515 -28.73 1.22 8.37
C ASP A 515 -29.39 1.31 9.76
N LYS A 516 -30.29 0.37 10.07
CA LYS A 516 -30.96 0.24 11.37
C LYS A 516 -30.19 -0.74 12.25
N LEU A 517 -29.00 -0.33 12.68
CA LEU A 517 -28.06 -1.22 13.39
C LEU A 517 -28.63 -1.82 14.69
N ASN A 518 -29.46 -1.07 15.43
CA ASN A 518 -30.13 -1.57 16.65
C ASN A 518 -31.06 -2.76 16.37
N ASP A 519 -31.85 -2.68 15.29
CA ASP A 519 -32.80 -3.73 14.91
C ASP A 519 -32.08 -5.01 14.46
N ALA A 520 -30.79 -4.93 14.12
CA ALA A 520 -29.98 -6.07 13.74
C ALA A 520 -29.47 -6.90 14.94
N LEU A 521 -29.37 -6.32 16.15
CA LEU A 521 -28.69 -6.95 17.29
C LEU A 521 -29.30 -8.29 17.73
N GLU A 522 -30.63 -8.33 17.88
CA GLU A 522 -31.38 -9.53 18.27
C GLU A 522 -31.31 -10.62 17.17
N PRO A 523 -31.66 -10.33 15.90
CA PRO A 523 -31.47 -11.29 14.81
C PRO A 523 -30.05 -11.83 14.68
N LEU A 524 -29.02 -10.98 14.85
CA LEU A 524 -27.62 -11.41 14.80
C LEU A 524 -27.26 -12.34 15.98
N GLN A 525 -27.83 -12.10 17.16
CA GLN A 525 -27.67 -12.98 18.32
C GLN A 525 -28.32 -14.35 18.10
N GLU A 526 -29.54 -14.38 17.56
CA GLU A 526 -30.20 -15.64 17.19
C GLU A 526 -29.33 -16.44 16.20
N VAL A 527 -28.78 -15.79 15.18
CA VAL A 527 -27.89 -16.43 14.20
C VAL A 527 -26.60 -16.92 14.84
N LEU A 528 -25.97 -16.16 15.75
CA LEU A 528 -24.75 -16.56 16.45
C LEU A 528 -24.96 -17.86 17.26
N LEU A 529 -26.10 -18.00 17.93
CA LEU A 529 -26.41 -19.13 18.80
C LEU A 529 -26.98 -20.36 18.06
N ALA A 530 -27.43 -20.18 16.82
CA ALA A 530 -28.04 -21.21 15.98
C ALA A 530 -27.09 -22.37 15.61
N LYS A 531 -27.31 -23.58 16.14
CA LYS A 531 -26.48 -24.76 15.85
C LYS A 531 -26.69 -25.36 14.46
N ASP A 532 -27.85 -25.10 13.86
CA ASP A 532 -28.25 -25.48 12.50
C ASP A 532 -27.68 -24.56 11.42
N MET A 533 -27.10 -23.42 11.80
CA MET A 533 -26.41 -22.50 10.90
C MET A 533 -24.94 -22.89 10.72
N ASP A 534 -24.39 -22.64 9.52
CA ASP A 534 -22.99 -22.94 9.26
C ASP A 534 -22.06 -22.05 10.09
N LYS A 535 -20.96 -22.65 10.58
CA LYS A 535 -20.00 -22.01 11.49
C LYS A 535 -19.56 -20.62 11.00
N TYR A 536 -19.30 -20.49 9.70
CA TYR A 536 -18.82 -19.25 9.10
C TYR A 536 -19.86 -18.11 9.24
N THR A 537 -21.13 -18.37 8.92
CA THR A 537 -22.21 -17.38 9.07
C THR A 537 -22.40 -16.98 10.53
N ARG A 538 -22.37 -17.95 11.45
CA ARG A 538 -22.45 -17.68 12.90
C ARG A 538 -21.31 -16.78 13.39
N THR A 539 -20.09 -17.06 12.95
CA THR A 539 -18.91 -16.28 13.30
C THR A 539 -19.02 -14.84 12.79
N ARG A 540 -19.46 -14.62 11.53
CA ARG A 540 -19.67 -13.26 11.00
C ARG A 540 -20.76 -12.52 11.75
N ALA A 541 -21.88 -13.17 12.04
CA ALA A 541 -22.99 -12.55 12.76
C ALA A 541 -22.56 -12.10 14.17
N GLY A 542 -21.83 -12.95 14.89
CA GLY A 542 -21.29 -12.58 16.21
C GLY A 542 -20.26 -11.48 16.16
N TYR A 543 -19.39 -11.47 15.15
CA TYR A 543 -18.37 -10.43 15.00
C TYR A 543 -19.03 -9.07 14.69
N LEU A 544 -20.00 -9.06 13.78
CA LEU A 544 -20.75 -7.87 13.42
C LEU A 544 -21.58 -7.34 14.60
N ARG A 545 -22.24 -8.23 15.36
CA ARG A 545 -22.91 -7.86 16.62
C ARG A 545 -21.94 -7.20 17.60
N GLY A 546 -20.73 -7.75 17.75
CA GLY A 546 -19.68 -7.19 18.60
C GLY A 546 -19.25 -5.79 18.16
N GLN A 547 -19.10 -5.54 16.86
CA GLN A 547 -18.76 -4.22 16.32
C GLN A 547 -19.87 -3.19 16.56
N ILE A 548 -21.13 -3.53 16.26
CA ILE A 548 -22.27 -2.63 16.48
C ILE A 548 -22.38 -2.24 17.95
N LEU A 549 -22.24 -3.21 18.87
CA LEU A 549 -22.27 -2.94 20.31
C LEU A 549 -21.08 -2.09 20.77
N GLN A 550 -19.90 -2.27 20.16
CA GLN A 550 -18.72 -1.45 20.45
C GLN A 550 -18.93 0.00 20.03
N GLU A 551 -19.50 0.25 18.85
CA GLU A 551 -19.83 1.60 18.35
C GLU A 551 -20.89 2.30 19.23
N GLN A 552 -21.75 1.52 19.89
CA GLN A 552 -22.73 2.01 20.86
C GLN A 552 -22.18 2.17 22.29
N HIS A 553 -20.87 1.96 22.48
CA HIS A 553 -20.19 1.98 23.78
C HIS A 553 -20.69 0.92 24.78
N LEU A 554 -21.37 -0.13 24.32
CA LEU A 554 -21.83 -1.27 25.11
C LEU A 554 -20.72 -2.33 25.19
N TYR A 555 -19.60 -1.97 25.83
CA TYR A 555 -18.35 -2.73 25.79
C TYR A 555 -18.43 -4.14 26.39
N GLU A 556 -19.24 -4.36 27.42
CA GLU A 556 -19.41 -5.68 28.05
C GLU A 556 -20.14 -6.65 27.11
N ALA A 557 -21.28 -6.25 26.57
CA ALA A 557 -22.05 -7.04 25.60
C ALA A 557 -21.28 -7.25 24.28
N SER A 558 -20.48 -6.26 23.88
CA SER A 558 -19.56 -6.38 22.75
C SER A 558 -18.47 -7.43 23.01
N THR A 559 -17.87 -7.42 24.20
CA THR A 559 -16.87 -8.41 24.63
C THR A 559 -17.43 -9.82 24.61
N GLU A 560 -18.63 -10.03 25.17
CA GLU A 560 -19.32 -11.34 25.14
C GLU A 560 -19.52 -11.85 23.70
N SER A 561 -19.84 -10.94 22.76
CA SER A 561 -20.00 -11.29 21.35
C SER A 561 -18.69 -11.77 20.73
N PHE A 562 -17.59 -11.05 20.99
CA PHE A 562 -16.27 -11.42 20.49
C PHE A 562 -15.73 -12.71 21.12
N GLU A 563 -16.03 -12.98 22.39
CA GLU A 563 -15.71 -14.25 23.05
C GLU A 563 -16.43 -15.42 22.39
N LYS A 564 -17.74 -15.30 22.13
CA LYS A 564 -18.51 -16.30 21.37
C LYS A 564 -17.94 -16.51 19.96
N VAL A 565 -17.44 -15.46 19.32
CA VAL A 565 -16.75 -15.57 18.02
C VAL A 565 -15.47 -16.40 18.15
N ILE A 566 -14.67 -16.17 19.18
CA ILE A 566 -13.44 -16.92 19.47
C ILE A 566 -13.74 -18.41 19.73
N ASP A 567 -14.82 -18.72 20.47
CA ASP A 567 -15.27 -20.09 20.74
C ASP A 567 -15.68 -20.83 19.46
N LEU A 568 -16.06 -20.08 18.42
CA LEU A 568 -16.30 -20.60 17.08
C LEU A 568 -15.02 -20.74 16.25
N PHE A 569 -13.82 -20.72 16.83
CA PHE A 569 -12.51 -20.89 16.18
C PHE A 569 -12.45 -20.21 14.79
N PRO A 570 -12.48 -18.87 14.73
CA PRO A 570 -12.52 -18.12 13.50
C PRO A 570 -11.18 -18.23 12.75
N ARG A 571 -11.11 -17.71 11.52
CA ARG A 571 -9.83 -17.58 10.83
C ARG A 571 -8.90 -16.64 11.60
N LEU A 572 -7.60 -16.83 11.44
CA LEU A 572 -6.56 -16.13 12.21
C LEU A 572 -6.77 -14.61 12.30
N GLU A 573 -7.09 -13.95 11.19
CA GLU A 573 -7.28 -12.50 11.12
C GLU A 573 -8.45 -12.03 12.01
N MET A 574 -9.57 -12.76 11.97
CA MET A 574 -10.75 -12.46 12.79
C MET A 574 -10.55 -12.88 14.25
N ASP A 575 -9.83 -13.97 14.54
CA ASP A 575 -9.44 -14.37 15.90
C ASP A 575 -8.60 -13.26 16.55
N PHE A 576 -7.58 -12.79 15.81
CA PHE A 576 -6.73 -11.69 16.24
C PHE A 576 -7.56 -10.42 16.47
N SER A 577 -8.38 -10.02 15.50
CA SER A 577 -9.16 -8.79 15.58
C SER A 577 -10.22 -8.84 16.69
N ALA A 578 -10.88 -9.99 16.90
CA ALA A 578 -11.84 -10.15 17.99
C ALA A 578 -11.16 -9.96 19.35
N ARG A 579 -9.96 -10.56 19.55
CA ARG A 579 -9.19 -10.38 20.79
C ARG A 579 -8.71 -8.95 20.98
N MET A 580 -8.28 -8.28 19.90
CA MET A 580 -7.90 -6.87 19.97
C MET A 580 -9.08 -5.97 20.29
N ASN A 581 -10.28 -6.28 19.79
CA ASN A 581 -11.49 -5.55 20.15
C ASN A 581 -11.89 -5.79 21.62
N ILE A 582 -11.70 -6.99 22.17
CA ILE A 582 -11.86 -7.24 23.61
C ILE A 582 -10.88 -6.37 24.42
N VAL A 583 -9.61 -6.29 24.00
CA VAL A 583 -8.61 -5.42 24.64
C VAL A 583 -9.03 -3.95 24.59
N LYS A 584 -9.48 -3.48 23.43
CA LYS A 584 -9.97 -2.11 23.22
C LYS A 584 -11.19 -1.82 24.10
N ASN A 585 -12.18 -2.70 24.13
CA ASN A 585 -13.38 -2.57 24.96
C ASN A 585 -13.04 -2.39 26.44
N ASN A 586 -12.12 -3.21 26.97
CA ASN A 586 -11.71 -3.11 28.37
C ASN A 586 -10.95 -1.80 28.64
N LEU A 587 -10.09 -1.37 27.70
CA LEU A 587 -9.37 -0.10 27.81
C LEU A 587 -10.33 1.10 27.86
N GLU A 588 -11.29 1.15 26.94
CA GLU A 588 -12.28 2.24 26.86
C GLU A 588 -13.27 2.21 28.03
N ALA A 589 -13.59 1.04 28.56
CA ALA A 589 -14.39 0.91 29.78
C ALA A 589 -13.63 1.33 31.05
N GLY A 590 -12.31 1.57 30.98
CA GLY A 590 -11.47 1.88 32.14
C GLY A 590 -11.37 0.75 33.16
N THR A 591 -11.68 -0.49 32.77
CA THR A 591 -11.73 -1.67 33.64
C THR A 591 -10.93 -2.82 33.06
N GLY A 592 -10.73 -3.90 33.83
CA GLY A 592 -10.21 -5.15 33.26
C GLY A 592 -8.72 -5.16 32.91
N THR A 593 -7.85 -4.40 33.60
CA THR A 593 -6.38 -4.40 33.44
C THR A 593 -5.78 -5.82 33.38
N GLU A 594 -6.25 -6.73 34.26
CA GLU A 594 -5.84 -8.13 34.26
C GLU A 594 -6.32 -8.90 33.02
N THR A 595 -7.52 -8.62 32.51
CA THR A 595 -8.06 -9.27 31.30
C THR A 595 -7.29 -8.84 30.05
N ILE A 596 -6.90 -7.56 29.96
CA ILE A 596 -6.04 -7.02 28.90
C ILE A 596 -4.71 -7.77 28.89
N TYR A 597 -4.03 -7.82 30.04
CA TYR A 597 -2.76 -8.52 30.17
C TYR A 597 -2.89 -10.00 29.82
N ARG A 598 -3.87 -10.71 30.38
CA ARG A 598 -4.08 -12.14 30.10
C ARG A 598 -4.32 -12.42 28.63
N THR A 599 -5.13 -11.59 27.96
CA THR A 599 -5.45 -11.75 26.55
C THR A 599 -4.20 -11.56 25.69
N LEU A 600 -3.48 -10.46 25.88
CA LEU A 600 -2.26 -10.15 25.13
C LEU A 600 -1.12 -11.13 25.44
N ALA A 601 -0.95 -11.54 26.70
CA ALA A 601 0.07 -12.51 27.11
C ALA A 601 -0.18 -13.90 26.52
N LYS A 602 -1.45 -14.33 26.40
CA LYS A 602 -1.81 -15.56 25.67
C LYS A 602 -1.47 -15.42 24.18
N MET A 603 -1.82 -14.29 23.56
CA MET A 603 -1.51 -14.04 22.14
C MET A 603 0.00 -14.02 21.88
N ALA A 604 0.79 -13.44 22.78
CA ALA A 604 2.25 -13.37 22.67
C ALA A 604 2.97 -14.72 22.83
N LYS A 605 2.29 -15.73 23.39
CA LYS A 605 2.83 -17.10 23.54
C LYS A 605 2.40 -18.02 22.40
N ASP A 606 1.31 -17.70 21.72
CA ASP A 606 0.75 -18.55 20.67
C ASP A 606 1.38 -18.24 19.32
N GLN A 607 2.10 -19.22 18.77
CA GLN A 607 2.84 -19.12 17.52
C GLN A 607 1.95 -18.74 16.33
N LYS A 608 0.64 -19.02 16.39
CA LYS A 608 -0.28 -18.66 15.30
C LYS A 608 -0.37 -17.14 15.10
N PHE A 609 -0.14 -16.33 16.13
CA PHE A 609 -0.18 -14.88 16.06
C PHE A 609 1.18 -14.24 15.71
N ARG A 610 2.18 -15.03 15.29
CA ARG A 610 3.52 -14.51 15.01
C ARG A 610 3.53 -13.32 14.03
N SER A 611 2.63 -13.32 13.04
CA SER A 611 2.49 -12.21 12.08
C SER A 611 1.92 -10.91 12.68
N TYR A 612 1.41 -10.97 13.92
CA TYR A 612 0.82 -9.85 14.66
C TYR A 612 1.54 -9.56 15.98
N PHE A 613 2.71 -10.16 16.21
CA PHE A 613 3.46 -9.96 17.46
C PHE A 613 3.87 -8.50 17.67
N ASP A 614 4.09 -7.75 16.60
CA ASP A 614 4.29 -6.30 16.64
C ASP A 614 3.15 -5.58 17.37
N GLN A 615 1.91 -5.86 16.99
CA GLN A 615 0.71 -5.26 17.59
C GLN A 615 0.45 -5.80 19.00
N VAL A 616 0.65 -7.10 19.23
CA VAL A 616 0.48 -7.71 20.57
C VAL A 616 1.47 -7.12 21.58
N TYR A 617 2.73 -7.00 21.20
CA TYR A 617 3.75 -6.41 22.08
C TYR A 617 3.56 -4.91 22.27
N TYR A 618 3.05 -4.20 21.27
CA TYR A 618 2.64 -2.81 21.44
C TYR A 618 1.51 -2.68 22.47
N GLY A 619 0.49 -3.54 22.40
CA GLY A 619 -0.58 -3.60 23.39
C GLY A 619 -0.07 -3.89 24.80
N LEU A 620 0.90 -4.82 24.96
CA LEU A 620 1.55 -5.08 26.26
C LEU A 620 2.34 -3.87 26.74
N GLY A 621 3.02 -3.16 25.83
CA GLY A 621 3.71 -1.92 26.14
C GLY A 621 2.77 -0.84 26.68
N LYS A 622 1.63 -0.63 25.99
CA LYS A 622 0.59 0.32 26.43
C LYS A 622 -0.04 -0.07 27.76
N HIS A 623 -0.27 -1.36 28.00
CA HIS A 623 -0.74 -1.84 29.31
C HIS A 623 0.24 -1.49 30.43
N TYR A 624 1.54 -1.71 30.24
CA TYR A 624 2.55 -1.38 31.25
C TYR A 624 2.77 0.13 31.42
N GLU A 625 2.62 0.90 30.34
CA GLU A 625 2.59 2.37 30.39
C GLU A 625 1.44 2.86 31.26
N ASN A 626 0.22 2.36 31.04
CA ASN A 626 -0.97 2.76 31.80
C ASN A 626 -0.93 2.32 33.28
N THR A 627 -0.17 1.28 33.60
CA THR A 627 0.04 0.82 34.99
C THR A 627 1.27 1.45 35.66
N GLY A 628 1.99 2.34 34.95
CA GLY A 628 3.16 3.06 35.47
C GLY A 628 4.48 2.27 35.47
N ASN A 629 4.51 1.04 34.95
CA ASN A 629 5.73 0.23 34.86
C ASN A 629 6.52 0.54 33.58
N THR A 630 7.28 1.64 33.62
CA THR A 630 8.00 2.15 32.44
C THR A 630 9.07 1.21 31.89
N GLU A 631 9.73 0.40 32.71
CA GLU A 631 10.80 -0.51 32.25
C GLU A 631 10.23 -1.67 31.43
N GLU A 632 9.16 -2.31 31.93
CA GLU A 632 8.48 -3.37 31.17
C GLU A 632 7.79 -2.81 29.93
N ALA A 633 7.24 -1.59 29.99
CA ALA A 633 6.68 -0.91 28.82
C ALA A 633 7.73 -0.76 27.70
N LEU A 634 8.92 -0.23 28.01
CA LEU A 634 10.01 -0.08 27.05
C LEU A 634 10.47 -1.43 26.48
N LYS A 635 10.57 -2.46 27.31
CA LYS A 635 10.95 -3.82 26.88
C LYS A 635 9.95 -4.40 25.88
N HIS A 636 8.65 -4.22 26.12
CA HIS A 636 7.60 -4.68 25.21
C HIS A 636 7.52 -3.83 23.94
N TYR A 637 7.70 -2.52 24.02
CA TYR A 637 7.81 -1.67 22.83
C TYR A 637 9.02 -2.03 21.95
N ASN A 638 10.18 -2.32 22.55
CA ASN A 638 11.34 -2.77 21.79
C ASN A 638 11.07 -4.10 21.06
N LYS A 639 10.38 -5.05 21.71
CA LYS A 639 9.92 -6.28 21.02
C LYS A 639 8.96 -5.97 19.88
N SER A 640 8.01 -5.06 20.08
CA SER A 640 7.10 -4.64 19.01
C SER A 640 7.87 -4.11 17.79
N ILE A 641 8.89 -3.27 18.00
CA ILE A 641 9.77 -2.77 16.95
C ILE A 641 10.55 -3.91 16.26
N GLU A 642 11.06 -4.88 17.01
CA GLU A 642 11.78 -6.05 16.46
C GLU A 642 10.87 -6.88 15.52
N TYR A 643 9.60 -7.07 15.87
CA TYR A 643 8.65 -7.81 15.04
C TYR A 643 8.00 -6.96 13.93
N SER A 644 8.16 -5.63 13.95
CA SER A 644 7.62 -4.71 12.94
C SER A 644 8.52 -4.60 11.71
N GLU A 645 8.77 -5.72 11.02
CA GLU A 645 9.68 -5.75 9.85
C GLU A 645 9.10 -5.01 8.64
N ASN A 646 7.83 -5.28 8.31
CA ASN A 646 7.13 -4.72 7.14
C ASN A 646 5.92 -3.85 7.53
N ASN A 647 5.79 -3.51 8.81
CA ASN A 647 4.68 -2.71 9.34
C ASN A 647 5.19 -1.33 9.77
N ALA A 648 5.36 -0.42 8.81
CA ALA A 648 5.86 0.92 9.06
C ALA A 648 4.95 1.69 10.03
N LEU A 649 3.62 1.58 9.86
CA LEU A 649 2.65 2.19 10.77
C LEU A 649 2.88 1.73 12.21
N GLN A 650 2.87 0.42 12.47
CA GLN A 650 3.07 -0.10 13.82
C GLN A 650 4.44 0.27 14.41
N LYS A 651 5.48 0.28 13.59
CA LYS A 651 6.81 0.71 14.04
C LYS A 651 6.82 2.18 14.43
N GLY A 652 6.18 3.03 13.62
CA GLY A 652 6.01 4.45 13.87
C GLY A 652 5.22 4.72 15.14
N THR A 653 4.06 4.09 15.32
CA THR A 653 3.24 4.24 16.54
C THR A 653 3.96 3.73 17.79
N THR A 654 4.75 2.66 17.68
CA THR A 654 5.58 2.20 18.81
C THR A 654 6.67 3.21 19.17
N TYR A 655 7.32 3.86 18.19
CA TYR A 655 8.27 4.94 18.48
C TYR A 655 7.61 6.15 19.14
N VAL A 656 6.37 6.47 18.76
CA VAL A 656 5.56 7.49 19.47
C VAL A 656 5.39 7.10 20.93
N GLY A 657 4.92 5.88 21.22
CA GLY A 657 4.74 5.41 22.60
C GLY A 657 6.04 5.42 23.43
N ILE A 658 7.18 5.07 22.83
CA ILE A 658 8.49 5.21 23.50
C ILE A 658 8.84 6.70 23.73
N GLY A 659 8.56 7.56 22.75
CA GLY A 659 8.75 9.01 22.87
C GLY A 659 7.93 9.61 24.01
N ASP A 660 6.67 9.20 24.15
CA ASP A 660 5.77 9.62 25.24
C ASP A 660 6.32 9.19 26.61
N LEU A 661 6.81 7.95 26.73
CA LEU A 661 7.43 7.46 27.97
C LEU A 661 8.64 8.30 28.38
N TYR A 662 9.55 8.61 27.46
CA TYR A 662 10.73 9.44 27.77
C TYR A 662 10.36 10.90 28.02
N TYR A 663 9.35 11.42 27.31
CA TYR A 663 8.83 12.77 27.54
C TYR A 663 8.29 12.90 28.96
N ASN A 664 7.48 11.93 29.40
CA ASN A 664 6.90 11.91 30.75
C ASN A 664 7.94 11.70 31.86
N LYS A 665 9.09 11.06 31.55
CA LYS A 665 10.24 10.96 32.47
C LYS A 665 11.07 12.25 32.59
N GLY A 666 10.84 13.24 31.72
CA GLY A 666 11.70 14.43 31.62
C GLY A 666 12.98 14.21 30.80
N GLU A 667 13.13 13.07 30.13
CA GLU A 667 14.28 12.78 29.25
C GLU A 667 14.05 13.34 27.84
N HIS A 668 13.96 14.67 27.75
CA HIS A 668 13.55 15.39 26.53
C HIS A 668 14.45 15.15 25.31
N LEU A 669 15.76 14.96 25.51
CA LEU A 669 16.69 14.62 24.42
C LEU A 669 16.36 13.25 23.81
N THR A 670 16.18 12.23 24.65
CA THR A 670 15.84 10.87 24.21
C THR A 670 14.46 10.86 23.57
N ALA A 671 13.49 11.56 24.16
CA ALA A 671 12.14 11.70 23.62
C ALA A 671 12.16 12.30 22.20
N SER A 672 12.90 13.40 21.99
CA SER A 672 13.06 14.03 20.66
C SER A 672 13.51 13.03 19.61
N GLN A 673 14.57 12.26 19.92
CA GLN A 673 15.12 11.26 18.99
C GLN A 673 14.11 10.16 18.64
N LYS A 674 13.23 9.80 19.58
CA LYS A 674 12.20 8.78 19.37
C LYS A 674 11.04 9.31 18.54
N TYR A 675 10.61 10.55 18.75
CA TYR A 675 9.64 11.20 17.87
C TYR A 675 10.21 11.40 16.45
N ASP A 676 11.48 11.80 16.32
CA ASP A 676 12.14 11.89 15.02
C ASP A 676 12.16 10.54 14.30
N SER A 677 12.41 9.45 15.05
CA SER A 677 12.33 8.09 14.51
C SER A 677 10.91 7.74 14.09
N ALA A 678 9.88 8.12 14.87
CA ALA A 678 8.49 7.89 14.52
C ALA A 678 8.10 8.56 13.19
N ILE A 679 8.51 9.82 12.99
CA ILE A 679 8.22 10.62 11.78
C ILE A 679 8.86 10.00 10.52
N GLN A 680 9.91 9.16 10.65
CA GLN A 680 10.47 8.43 9.51
C GLN A 680 9.57 7.30 9.01
N PHE A 681 8.74 6.74 9.88
CA PHE A 681 7.84 5.64 9.55
C PHE A 681 6.38 6.06 9.38
N LEU A 682 6.01 7.22 9.92
CA LEU A 682 4.67 7.80 9.82
C LEU A 682 4.56 8.85 8.71
N THR A 683 3.39 8.94 8.12
CA THR A 683 3.00 9.94 7.13
C THR A 683 1.77 10.71 7.62
N LYS A 684 1.40 11.79 6.91
CA LYS A 684 0.15 12.53 7.20
C LYS A 684 -1.14 11.69 7.05
N LEU A 685 -1.06 10.48 6.48
CA LEU A 685 -2.21 9.56 6.42
C LEU A 685 -2.43 8.83 7.75
N ASP A 686 -1.43 8.83 8.64
CA ASP A 686 -1.39 8.06 9.89
C ASP A 686 -1.78 8.92 11.11
N GLU A 687 -2.70 9.87 10.93
CA GLU A 687 -3.18 10.73 12.01
C GLU A 687 -3.99 9.93 13.06
N PRO A 688 -3.95 10.34 14.35
CA PRO A 688 -3.29 11.54 14.90
C PRO A 688 -1.80 11.34 15.25
N TYR A 689 -1.24 10.16 15.02
CA TYR A 689 0.11 9.83 15.48
C TYR A 689 1.20 10.68 14.82
N TYR A 690 1.04 11.00 13.53
CA TYR A 690 1.99 11.85 12.81
C TYR A 690 2.04 13.27 13.39
N THR A 691 0.90 13.93 13.54
CA THR A 691 0.86 15.29 14.11
C THR A 691 1.36 15.29 15.55
N HIS A 692 1.01 14.30 16.36
CA HIS A 692 1.52 14.17 17.73
C HIS A 692 3.04 14.05 17.76
N ALA A 693 3.63 13.17 16.94
CA ALA A 693 5.08 13.04 16.84
C ALA A 693 5.77 14.32 16.31
N SER A 694 5.24 14.91 15.25
CA SER A 694 5.82 16.10 14.60
C SER A 694 5.80 17.33 15.50
N THR A 695 4.71 17.55 16.24
CA THR A 695 4.59 18.69 17.16
C THR A 695 5.55 18.53 18.34
N ARG A 696 5.60 17.33 18.96
CA ARG A 696 6.52 17.04 20.05
C ARG A 696 7.99 17.13 19.62
N SER A 697 8.34 16.57 18.46
CA SER A 697 9.69 16.69 17.88
C SER A 697 10.09 18.16 17.69
N GLY A 698 9.22 18.99 17.10
CA GLY A 698 9.51 20.41 16.88
C GLY A 698 9.79 21.19 18.18
N SER A 699 8.95 21.00 19.21
CA SER A 699 9.15 21.64 20.52
C SER A 699 10.40 21.14 21.23
N LEU A 700 10.67 19.84 21.17
CA LEU A 700 11.82 19.23 21.82
C LEU A 700 13.13 19.52 21.08
N TYR A 701 13.10 19.77 19.78
CA TYR A 701 14.29 20.12 19.00
C TYR A 701 14.99 21.38 19.54
N GLN A 702 14.20 22.37 19.99
CA GLN A 702 14.70 23.61 20.62
C GLN A 702 15.46 23.37 21.92
N ILE A 703 15.37 22.16 22.47
CA ILE A 703 16.04 21.74 23.72
C ILE A 703 17.12 20.70 23.40
N ALA A 704 16.81 19.72 22.55
CA ALA A 704 17.69 18.62 22.19
C ALA A 704 18.97 19.10 21.49
N ALA A 705 18.86 20.05 20.55
CA ALA A 705 20.01 20.61 19.85
C ALA A 705 20.99 21.32 20.81
N PRO A 706 20.58 22.32 21.62
CA PRO A 706 21.48 22.95 22.56
C PRO A 706 21.94 22.00 23.68
N ALA A 707 21.11 21.08 24.17
CA ALA A 707 21.54 20.06 25.13
C ALA A 707 22.66 19.17 24.59
N THR A 708 22.58 18.78 23.32
CA THR A 708 23.63 18.00 22.64
C THR A 708 24.91 18.83 22.52
N GLN A 709 24.81 20.11 22.16
CA GLN A 709 25.96 21.02 22.09
C GLN A 709 26.65 21.16 23.46
N VAL A 710 25.87 21.37 24.53
CA VAL A 710 26.39 21.44 25.90
C VAL A 710 27.09 20.13 26.26
N LYS A 711 26.46 18.98 26.02
CA LYS A 711 27.04 17.66 26.32
C LYS A 711 28.36 17.42 25.58
N ASN A 712 28.41 17.78 24.29
CA ASN A 712 29.59 17.61 23.47
C ASN A 712 30.72 18.55 23.92
N ALA A 713 30.40 19.82 24.19
CA ALA A 713 31.36 20.78 24.69
C ALA A 713 31.90 20.41 26.08
N ASP A 714 31.03 20.01 27.01
CA ASP A 714 31.43 19.50 28.33
C ASP A 714 32.35 18.29 28.21
N SER A 715 32.04 17.36 27.30
CA SER A 715 32.89 16.18 27.06
C SER A 715 34.27 16.55 26.52
N LEU A 716 34.34 17.45 25.53
CA LEU A 716 35.60 17.87 24.92
C LEU A 716 36.45 18.73 25.86
N LEU A 717 35.84 19.61 26.65
CA LEU A 717 36.52 20.40 27.69
C LEU A 717 37.02 19.51 28.83
N TYR A 718 36.23 18.52 29.25
CA TYR A 718 36.66 17.53 30.22
C TYR A 718 37.88 16.74 29.71
N LEU A 719 37.83 16.28 28.45
CA LEU A 719 38.96 15.58 27.83
C LEU A 719 40.21 16.47 27.76
N ASN A 720 40.07 17.74 27.37
CA ASN A 720 41.20 18.67 27.36
C ASN A 720 41.88 18.82 28.74
N ALA A 721 41.10 18.76 29.83
CA ALA A 721 41.62 18.88 31.20
C ALA A 721 42.34 17.62 31.72
N LEU A 722 42.17 16.46 31.06
CA LEU A 722 42.87 15.23 31.42
C LEU A 722 44.31 15.22 30.93
N SER A 723 45.16 14.42 31.57
CA SER A 723 46.52 14.18 31.08
C SER A 723 46.52 13.42 29.74
N GLU A 724 47.57 13.57 28.93
CA GLU A 724 47.67 12.86 27.63
C GLU A 724 47.45 11.32 27.74
N PRO A 725 48.01 10.62 28.74
CA PRO A 725 47.73 9.20 28.95
C PRO A 725 46.24 8.90 29.20
N GLU A 726 45.56 9.74 29.99
CA GLU A 726 44.13 9.59 30.31
C GLU A 726 43.23 9.91 29.11
N GLN A 727 43.59 10.93 28.31
CA GLN A 727 42.89 11.25 27.07
C GLN A 727 42.93 10.07 26.10
N ARG A 728 44.11 9.48 25.89
CA ARG A 728 44.29 8.31 25.02
C ARG A 728 43.55 7.08 25.55
N ALA A 729 43.58 6.85 26.87
CA ALA A 729 42.82 5.77 27.50
C ALA A 729 41.31 5.95 27.31
N TYR A 730 40.79 7.18 27.44
CA TYR A 730 39.38 7.48 27.17
C TYR A 730 39.00 7.21 25.72
N ILE A 731 39.80 7.68 24.75
CA ILE A 731 39.56 7.45 23.32
C ILE A 731 39.56 5.96 23.00
N GLN A 732 40.51 5.19 23.53
CA GLN A 732 40.55 3.74 23.35
C GLN A 732 39.29 3.06 23.92
N LYS A 733 38.84 3.47 25.10
CA LYS A 733 37.60 2.97 25.70
C LYS A 733 36.39 3.31 24.82
N TYR A 734 36.30 4.56 24.34
CA TYR A 734 35.23 5.01 23.46
C TYR A 734 35.20 4.23 22.14
N LEU A 735 36.37 3.99 21.53
CA LEU A 735 36.48 3.18 20.31
C LEU A 735 36.08 1.73 20.55
N LYS A 736 36.44 1.13 21.68
CA LYS A 736 36.01 -0.22 22.06
C LYS A 736 34.50 -0.31 22.25
N ASP A 737 33.91 0.71 22.87
CA ASP A 737 32.46 0.80 23.04
C ASP A 737 31.73 1.00 21.71
N LEU A 738 32.27 1.83 20.81
CA LEU A 738 31.76 2.02 19.45
C LEU A 738 31.88 0.74 18.62
N GLU A 739 33.00 0.04 18.71
CA GLU A 739 33.24 -1.24 18.05
C GLU A 739 32.19 -2.24 18.50
N LYS A 740 32.03 -2.40 19.82
CA LYS A 740 31.03 -3.30 20.39
C LYS A 740 29.62 -2.95 19.92
N ARG A 741 29.22 -1.67 19.96
CA ARG A 741 27.90 -1.23 19.46
C ARG A 741 27.71 -1.49 17.97
N SER A 742 28.75 -1.28 17.17
CA SER A 742 28.70 -1.50 15.72
C SER A 742 28.60 -2.99 15.39
N ILE A 743 29.33 -3.82 16.12
CA ILE A 743 29.28 -5.29 16.01
C ILE A 743 27.92 -5.82 16.50
N ASP A 744 27.43 -5.38 17.65
CA ASP A 744 26.13 -5.76 18.19
C ASP A 744 25.02 -5.34 17.22
N SER A 745 25.07 -4.12 16.67
CA SER A 745 24.14 -3.64 15.64
C SER A 745 24.22 -4.46 14.36
N TYR A 746 25.41 -4.85 13.93
CA TYR A 746 25.61 -5.71 12.77
C TYR A 746 24.99 -7.10 12.97
N TYR A 747 25.25 -7.74 14.11
CA TYR A 747 24.66 -9.05 14.42
C TYR A 747 23.15 -9.00 14.70
N VAL A 748 22.63 -7.90 15.21
CA VAL A 748 21.19 -7.64 15.29
C VAL A 748 20.61 -7.47 13.89
N SER A 749 21.28 -6.76 12.98
CA SER A 749 20.85 -6.59 11.59
C SER A 749 20.88 -7.89 10.76
N LEU A 750 21.79 -8.81 11.07
CA LEU A 750 21.85 -10.15 10.47
C LEU A 750 20.72 -11.08 10.94
N LYS A 751 20.14 -10.81 12.11
CA LYS A 751 18.99 -11.55 12.64
C LYS A 751 17.65 -10.98 12.16
N ALA A 752 17.64 -9.76 11.63
CA ALA A 752 16.50 -9.21 10.92
C ALA A 752 16.38 -9.89 9.54
N PRO A 753 15.18 -10.28 9.10
CA PRO A 753 14.98 -10.87 7.78
C PRO A 753 15.45 -9.93 6.68
N VAL A 754 16.38 -10.44 5.89
CA VAL A 754 16.96 -9.76 4.74
C VAL A 754 15.89 -9.62 3.66
N GLN A 755 15.15 -8.52 3.67
CA GLN A 755 14.68 -7.92 2.42
C GLN A 755 15.73 -6.90 2.00
N ALA A 756 16.55 -7.29 1.02
CA ALA A 756 17.39 -6.34 0.32
C ALA A 756 16.50 -5.25 -0.29
N PRO A 757 16.69 -3.96 0.04
CA PRO A 757 16.12 -2.91 -0.78
C PRO A 757 16.87 -2.99 -2.11
N ALA A 758 16.17 -3.44 -3.15
CA ALA A 758 16.61 -3.17 -4.51
C ALA A 758 16.82 -1.65 -4.60
N ALA A 759 18.01 -1.26 -5.05
CA ALA A 759 18.31 0.12 -5.36
C ALA A 759 17.36 0.62 -6.45
N SER A 760 16.20 1.18 -6.06
CA SER A 760 15.40 2.01 -6.93
C SER A 760 16.01 3.42 -6.90
N GLN A 761 16.68 3.77 -7.99
CA GLN A 761 16.87 5.17 -8.33
C GLN A 761 15.50 5.77 -8.65
N GLY A 762 14.97 6.61 -7.76
CA GLY A 762 13.79 7.42 -8.04
C GLY A 762 13.03 7.85 -6.79
N SER A 763 13.08 9.15 -6.51
CA SER A 763 12.18 9.92 -5.63
C SER A 763 12.38 9.82 -4.10
N GLY A 764 13.08 10.85 -3.58
CA GLY A 764 12.52 11.68 -2.50
C GLY A 764 12.21 11.04 -1.15
N ASN A 765 13.20 10.46 -0.47
CA ASN A 765 13.34 10.62 0.98
C ASN A 765 14.77 10.27 1.38
N LYS A 766 15.61 11.32 1.45
CA LYS A 766 16.96 11.22 1.99
C LYS A 766 16.83 10.83 3.45
N SER A 767 17.13 9.58 3.79
CA SER A 767 17.68 9.26 5.10
C SER A 767 18.73 10.33 5.41
N TRP A 768 18.60 11.05 6.53
CA TRP A 768 19.60 12.04 6.94
C TRP A 768 20.94 11.32 6.89
N TYR A 769 21.83 11.80 6.04
CA TYR A 769 23.07 11.12 5.64
C TYR A 769 23.90 10.64 6.86
N PHE A 770 23.77 11.33 8.00
CA PHE A 770 24.47 11.04 9.25
C PHE A 770 23.76 10.05 10.20
N ALA A 771 22.50 9.67 9.98
CA ALA A 771 21.81 8.64 10.76
C ALA A 771 22.12 7.21 10.28
N ASN A 772 22.52 7.06 9.02
CA ASN A 772 22.96 5.78 8.49
C ASN A 772 24.48 5.71 8.56
N THR A 773 24.99 5.08 9.61
CA THR A 773 26.42 4.92 9.90
C THR A 773 27.21 4.37 8.70
N THR A 774 26.59 3.48 7.91
CA THR A 774 27.19 2.89 6.70
C THR A 774 27.26 3.87 5.53
N LEU A 775 26.20 4.66 5.29
CA LEU A 775 26.21 5.71 4.24
C LEU A 775 27.14 6.86 4.60
N MET A 776 27.18 7.24 5.89
CA MET A 776 28.10 8.25 6.41
C MET A 776 29.56 7.83 6.22
N GLN A 777 29.89 6.57 6.54
CA GLN A 777 31.21 6.00 6.29
C GLN A 777 31.53 5.92 4.79
N LYS A 778 30.57 5.49 3.96
CA LYS A 778 30.76 5.39 2.51
C LYS A 778 31.03 6.75 1.87
N GLY A 779 30.24 7.78 2.18
CA GLY A 779 30.47 9.10 1.60
C GLY A 779 31.67 9.83 2.24
N ALA A 780 32.06 9.51 3.48
CA ALA A 780 33.33 9.98 4.04
C ALA A 780 34.54 9.38 3.30
N ASN A 781 34.45 8.10 2.92
CA ASN A 781 35.47 7.43 2.10
C ASN A 781 35.49 7.96 0.66
N GLU A 782 34.33 8.13 0.02
CA GLU A 782 34.25 8.79 -1.31
C GLU A 782 34.83 10.20 -1.26
N PHE A 783 34.57 10.97 -0.19
CA PHE A 783 35.11 12.31 -0.04
C PHE A 783 36.63 12.31 0.09
N LYS A 784 37.21 11.42 0.92
CA LYS A 784 38.68 11.25 1.06
C LYS A 784 39.33 10.76 -0.24
N GLN A 785 38.66 9.90 -0.99
CA GLN A 785 39.14 9.42 -2.30
C GLN A 785 39.13 10.54 -3.35
N LYS A 786 38.08 11.36 -3.37
CA LYS A 786 37.92 12.46 -4.34
C LYS A 786 38.79 13.67 -3.99
N TRP A 787 39.09 13.86 -2.71
CA TRP A 787 39.83 15.00 -2.17
C TRP A 787 40.83 14.54 -1.09
N PRO A 788 41.97 13.94 -1.48
CA PRO A 788 43.02 13.55 -0.53
C PRO A 788 43.65 14.80 0.13
N ASN A 789 44.15 14.63 1.36
CA ASN A 789 44.73 15.64 2.27
C ASN A 789 45.09 16.98 1.62
N ARG A 790 44.24 18.00 1.82
CA ARG A 790 44.47 19.38 1.38
C ARG A 790 44.68 20.29 2.59
N GLU A 791 45.58 21.26 2.44
CA GLU A 791 45.78 22.31 3.42
C GLU A 791 44.55 23.23 3.52
N LEU A 792 44.26 23.68 4.75
CA LEU A 792 43.13 24.56 5.06
C LEU A 792 43.45 26.00 4.62
N LYS A 793 43.03 26.36 3.41
CA LYS A 793 43.15 27.70 2.81
C LYS A 793 41.84 28.11 2.12
N ASP A 794 41.58 29.40 2.01
CA ASP A 794 40.40 29.91 1.31
C ASP A 794 40.40 29.49 -0.17
N ASN A 795 39.22 29.21 -0.71
CA ASN A 795 39.05 28.65 -2.06
C ASN A 795 39.77 27.31 -2.29
N TRP A 796 39.91 26.46 -1.26
CA TRP A 796 40.57 25.13 -1.33
C TRP A 796 40.07 24.18 -2.43
N ARG A 797 38.86 24.41 -2.96
CA ARG A 797 38.28 23.68 -4.10
C ARG A 797 38.85 24.12 -5.46
N ARG A 798 39.53 25.27 -5.53
CA ARG A 798 40.04 25.92 -6.76
C ARG A 798 41.57 26.07 -6.80
N SER A 799 42.30 25.73 -5.74
CA SER A 799 43.78 25.68 -5.80
C SER A 799 44.21 24.58 -6.78
N ASN A 800 44.93 25.01 -7.82
CA ASN A 800 45.02 24.40 -9.15
C ASN A 800 45.38 22.90 -9.22
N LEU A 801 44.63 22.19 -10.08
CA LEU A 801 45.14 21.07 -10.88
C LEU A 801 46.06 21.65 -11.97
N SER A 802 47.36 21.58 -11.77
CA SER A 802 48.34 21.60 -12.85
C SER A 802 49.29 20.43 -12.63
N GLY A 803 48.94 19.28 -13.21
CA GLY A 803 49.71 18.04 -13.09
C GLY A 803 49.00 16.94 -13.88
N SER A 804 49.50 16.70 -15.08
CA SER A 804 49.00 15.75 -16.07
C SER A 804 48.91 14.31 -15.54
N GLY A 805 48.09 13.51 -16.20
CA GLY A 805 47.67 12.18 -15.78
C GLY A 805 48.80 11.23 -15.41
N MET A 806 48.56 10.47 -14.34
CA MET A 806 49.24 9.21 -14.12
C MET A 806 48.25 8.24 -13.48
N SER A 807 47.85 7.23 -14.24
CA SER A 807 47.15 6.06 -13.72
C SER A 807 48.14 5.29 -12.85
N VAL A 808 47.97 5.35 -11.53
CA VAL A 808 48.62 4.39 -10.64
C VAL A 808 47.73 3.15 -10.62
N ASN A 809 48.17 2.14 -11.37
CA ASN A 809 47.66 0.79 -11.32
C ASN A 809 48.29 0.11 -10.11
N GLU A 810 47.69 0.27 -8.92
CA GLU A 810 48.00 -0.57 -7.77
C GLU A 810 46.96 -1.68 -7.66
N GLN A 811 47.41 -2.90 -7.94
CA GLN A 811 46.70 -4.12 -7.63
C GLN A 811 46.49 -4.19 -6.11
N ILE A 812 45.28 -3.88 -5.64
CA ILE A 812 44.89 -4.22 -4.27
C ILE A 812 44.67 -5.73 -4.22
N VAL A 813 45.63 -6.42 -3.59
CA VAL A 813 45.46 -7.75 -3.02
C VAL A 813 44.26 -7.67 -2.07
N THR A 814 43.12 -8.25 -2.46
CA THR A 814 41.96 -8.37 -1.56
C THR A 814 42.24 -9.44 -0.53
N GLU A 815 42.77 -9.03 0.62
CA GLU A 815 42.66 -9.81 1.86
C GLU A 815 41.17 -10.01 2.18
N HIS A 816 40.74 -11.27 2.30
CA HIS A 816 39.41 -11.62 2.78
C HIS A 816 39.29 -11.33 4.28
N LEU A 817 39.02 -10.08 4.63
CA LEU A 817 38.75 -9.67 6.00
C LEU A 817 37.36 -10.13 6.43
N THR A 818 37.24 -10.61 7.66
CA THR A 818 35.96 -10.91 8.30
C THR A 818 35.11 -9.64 8.47
N PRO A 819 33.78 -9.73 8.58
CA PRO A 819 32.93 -8.55 8.78
C PRO A 819 33.30 -7.72 10.03
N GLU A 820 33.77 -8.38 11.09
CA GLU A 820 34.27 -7.72 12.29
C GLU A 820 35.57 -6.95 12.01
N GLU A 821 36.49 -7.51 11.24
CA GLU A 821 37.71 -6.83 10.79
C GLU A 821 37.42 -5.65 9.85
N GLN A 822 36.35 -5.75 9.05
CA GLN A 822 35.92 -4.67 8.18
C GLN A 822 35.29 -3.52 8.98
N ILE A 823 34.49 -3.82 10.01
CA ILE A 823 33.97 -2.82 10.97
C ILE A 823 35.13 -2.16 11.71
N ARG A 824 36.13 -2.95 12.17
CA ARG A 824 37.36 -2.45 12.80
C ARG A 824 38.13 -1.47 11.90
N LYS A 825 38.28 -1.78 10.61
CA LYS A 825 38.91 -0.86 9.64
C LYS A 825 38.10 0.42 9.39
N ASN A 826 36.78 0.40 9.63
CA ASN A 826 35.89 1.54 9.39
C ASN A 826 35.61 2.40 10.65
N LEU A 827 36.14 2.01 11.82
CA LEU A 827 36.08 2.86 13.00
C LEU A 827 36.92 4.13 12.81
N PRO A 828 36.54 5.26 13.45
CA PRO A 828 37.38 6.44 13.47
C PRO A 828 38.76 6.09 14.02
N ASP A 829 39.80 6.66 13.40
CA ASP A 829 41.16 6.44 13.86
C ASP A 829 41.39 7.11 15.24
N ALA A 830 42.13 6.44 16.11
CA ALA A 830 42.38 6.90 17.48
C ALA A 830 43.13 8.25 17.47
N ASP A 831 44.08 8.43 16.56
CA ASP A 831 44.82 9.69 16.43
C ASP A 831 43.93 10.80 15.87
N SER A 832 43.01 10.48 14.95
CA SER A 832 42.02 11.44 14.47
C SER A 832 41.08 11.97 15.57
N LEU A 833 40.63 11.11 16.48
CA LEU A 833 39.82 11.50 17.64
C LEU A 833 40.66 12.28 18.68
N TYR A 834 41.93 11.93 18.82
CA TYR A 834 42.87 12.63 19.70
C TYR A 834 43.19 14.04 19.20
N LEU A 835 43.27 14.24 17.88
CA LEU A 835 43.45 15.55 17.24
C LEU A 835 42.18 16.43 17.33
N ALA A 836 41.00 15.83 17.52
CA ALA A 836 39.75 16.56 17.69
C ALA A 836 39.58 17.17 19.10
N ILE A 837 40.40 16.76 20.07
CA ILE A 837 40.45 17.40 21.39
C ILE A 837 41.05 18.80 21.22
N PRO A 838 40.38 19.87 21.67
CA PRO A 838 40.93 21.23 21.55
C PRO A 838 42.24 21.34 22.33
N ARG A 839 43.29 21.90 21.72
CA ARG A 839 44.62 22.05 22.33
C ARG A 839 45.12 23.48 22.43
N THR A 840 44.63 24.35 21.56
CA THR A 840 45.00 25.76 21.57
C THR A 840 44.03 26.53 22.45
N ALA A 841 44.53 27.57 23.14
CA ALA A 841 43.68 28.48 23.94
C ALA A 841 42.48 28.97 23.12
N ARG A 842 42.71 29.41 21.87
CA ARG A 842 41.65 29.85 20.95
C ARG A 842 40.57 28.79 20.68
N ALA A 843 40.94 27.52 20.54
CA ALA A 843 39.97 26.44 20.30
C ALA A 843 39.16 26.13 21.56
N VAL A 844 39.79 26.19 22.73
CA VAL A 844 39.12 26.06 24.03
C VAL A 844 38.15 27.24 24.24
N ASP A 845 38.58 28.48 23.99
CA ASP A 845 37.75 29.68 24.12
C ASP A 845 36.53 29.61 23.20
N SER A 846 36.71 29.20 21.94
CA SER A 846 35.59 29.01 21.00
C SER A 846 34.60 27.94 21.46
N LEU A 847 35.08 26.87 22.10
CA LEU A 847 34.22 25.81 22.61
C LEU A 847 33.49 26.24 23.89
N GLN A 848 34.14 27.06 24.71
CA GLN A 848 33.54 27.68 25.88
C GLN A 848 32.43 28.68 25.49
N ASP A 849 32.65 29.52 24.47
CA ASP A 849 31.62 30.42 23.92
C ASP A 849 30.42 29.63 23.35
N LEU A 850 30.69 28.53 22.63
CA LEU A 850 29.64 27.64 22.15
C LEU A 850 28.84 27.03 23.30
N ARG A 851 29.51 26.55 24.36
CA ARG A 851 28.84 26.00 25.55
C ARG A 851 28.00 27.06 26.26
N GLN A 852 28.51 28.29 26.39
CA GLN A 852 27.80 29.40 27.00
C GLN A 852 26.51 29.72 26.24
N LYS A 853 26.60 29.89 24.91
CA LYS A 853 25.44 30.09 24.02
C LYS A 853 24.44 28.94 24.07
N ALA A 854 24.94 27.71 24.10
CA ALA A 854 24.11 26.52 24.16
C ALA A 854 23.39 26.38 25.51
N LEU A 855 24.05 26.66 26.64
CA LEU A 855 23.42 26.65 27.97
C LEU A 855 22.32 27.71 28.08
N TYR A 856 22.59 28.93 27.58
CA TYR A 856 21.58 29.99 27.53
C TYR A 856 20.37 29.58 26.66
N SER A 857 20.63 29.06 25.45
CA SER A 857 19.57 28.58 24.55
C SER A 857 18.79 27.41 25.15
N LEU A 858 19.46 26.51 25.85
CA LEU A 858 18.85 25.36 26.53
C LEU A 858 17.89 25.80 27.65
N GLY A 859 18.31 26.74 28.49
CA GLY A 859 17.45 27.28 29.56
C GLY A 859 16.23 28.00 29.00
N LYS A 860 16.39 28.76 27.91
CA LYS A 860 15.26 29.37 27.19
C LYS A 860 14.32 28.32 26.59
N GLY A 861 14.87 27.26 25.99
CA GLY A 861 14.07 26.14 25.48
C GLY A 861 13.20 25.51 26.57
N TYR A 862 13.77 25.25 27.76
CA TYR A 862 12.99 24.74 28.89
C TYR A 862 11.87 25.69 29.32
N PHE A 863 12.12 27.00 29.35
CA PHE A 863 11.12 27.99 29.73
C PHE A 863 10.02 28.17 28.68
N TYR A 864 10.37 28.50 27.43
CA TYR A 864 9.41 28.88 26.40
C TYR A 864 8.69 27.70 25.76
N ASN A 865 9.32 26.52 25.68
CA ASN A 865 8.76 25.37 24.94
C ASN A 865 8.14 24.30 25.84
N LEU A 866 8.60 24.15 27.09
CA LEU A 866 8.12 23.11 28.01
C LEU A 866 7.55 23.64 29.33
N GLU A 867 7.75 24.93 29.64
CA GLU A 867 7.46 25.50 30.96
C GLU A 867 8.12 24.72 32.12
N ASP A 868 9.25 24.06 31.86
CA ASP A 868 10.02 23.32 32.85
C ASP A 868 10.92 24.29 33.63
N TYR A 869 10.33 24.95 34.62
CA TYR A 869 11.02 25.92 35.45
C TYR A 869 12.20 25.33 36.22
N THR A 870 12.10 24.05 36.63
CA THR A 870 13.17 23.40 37.41
C THR A 870 14.43 23.26 36.57
N ASN A 871 14.31 22.72 35.35
CA ASN A 871 15.46 22.59 34.46
C ASN A 871 15.90 23.94 33.89
N THR A 872 15.00 24.93 33.78
CA THR A 872 15.37 26.31 33.46
C THR A 872 16.33 26.90 34.51
N PHE A 873 15.95 26.88 35.80
CA PHE A 873 16.81 27.37 36.88
C PHE A 873 18.14 26.63 36.92
N LYS A 874 18.12 25.28 36.94
CA LYS A 874 19.35 24.47 36.95
C LYS A 874 20.30 24.83 35.81
N THR A 875 19.76 25.07 34.60
CA THR A 875 20.57 25.38 33.42
C THR A 875 21.14 26.79 33.51
N PHE A 876 20.33 27.79 33.91
CA PHE A 876 20.82 29.16 34.08
C PHE A 876 21.78 29.30 35.25
N ASP A 877 21.56 28.63 36.38
CA ASP A 877 22.50 28.64 37.50
C ASP A 877 23.84 27.96 37.11
N LYS A 878 23.79 26.90 36.28
CA LYS A 878 25.00 26.32 35.68
C LYS A 878 25.69 27.31 34.73
N LEU A 879 24.95 28.06 33.93
CA LEU A 879 25.51 29.11 33.07
C LEU A 879 26.21 30.20 33.91
N ASP A 880 25.54 30.71 34.93
CA ASP A 880 26.04 31.83 35.75
C ASP A 880 27.26 31.40 36.59
N SER A 881 27.26 30.17 37.11
CA SER A 881 28.41 29.63 37.87
C SER A 881 29.63 29.34 36.99
N LEU A 882 29.43 28.85 35.76
CA LEU A 882 30.53 28.60 34.83
C LEU A 882 31.04 29.87 34.16
N TYR A 883 30.18 30.87 33.99
CA TYR A 883 30.48 32.12 33.29
C TYR A 883 29.96 33.34 34.08
N PRO A 884 30.61 33.73 35.19
CA PRO A 884 30.14 34.84 36.03
C PRO A 884 30.07 36.21 35.34
N ARG A 885 30.79 36.36 34.22
CA ARG A 885 30.70 37.51 33.32
C ARG A 885 30.24 37.03 31.96
N ASN A 886 28.93 36.97 31.76
CA ASN A 886 28.32 36.58 30.49
C ASN A 886 27.32 37.66 30.02
N GLU A 887 27.14 37.78 28.70
CA GLU A 887 26.24 38.80 28.11
C GLU A 887 24.75 38.51 28.35
N TYR A 888 24.41 37.30 28.81
CA TYR A 888 23.03 36.84 28.96
C TYR A 888 22.45 37.09 30.35
N ILE A 889 23.25 37.49 31.34
CA ILE A 889 22.83 37.71 32.74
C ILE A 889 21.54 38.55 32.84
N PRO A 890 21.40 39.70 32.14
CA PRO A 890 20.19 40.51 32.28
C PRO A 890 18.92 39.76 31.85
N GLU A 891 19.00 38.98 30.78
CA GLU A 891 17.85 38.23 30.27
C GLU A 891 17.57 36.99 31.13
N THR A 892 18.58 36.24 31.56
CA THR A 892 18.38 35.05 32.39
C THR A 892 17.77 35.41 33.73
N TYR A 893 18.22 36.50 34.36
CA TYR A 893 17.63 37.01 35.61
C TYR A 893 16.22 37.55 35.41
N TYR A 894 15.94 38.19 34.26
CA TYR A 894 14.57 38.60 33.92
C TYR A 894 13.64 37.39 33.76
N ILE A 895 14.10 36.31 33.11
CA ILE A 895 13.32 35.07 33.01
C ILE A 895 13.12 34.44 34.40
N LYS A 896 14.16 34.39 35.26
CA LYS A 896 14.04 33.91 36.65
C LYS A 896 13.02 34.73 37.45
N TYR A 897 13.02 36.06 37.29
CA TYR A 897 12.01 36.96 37.85
C TYR A 897 10.59 36.60 37.37
N LEU A 898 10.39 36.46 36.05
CA LEU A 898 9.09 36.10 35.48
C LEU A 898 8.56 34.76 36.01
N ILE A 899 9.45 33.78 36.17
CA ILE A 899 9.10 32.47 36.73
C ILE A 899 8.63 32.61 38.17
N ARG A 900 9.38 33.33 39.03
CA ARG A 900 8.99 33.54 40.45
C ARG A 900 7.70 34.33 40.59
N MET A 901 7.47 35.32 39.74
CA MET A 901 6.20 36.03 39.68
C MET A 901 5.03 35.09 39.31
N ARG A 902 5.22 34.21 38.32
CA ARG A 902 4.21 33.21 37.92
C ARG A 902 3.95 32.17 39.02
N GLN A 903 4.95 31.86 39.84
CA GLN A 903 4.85 30.96 40.99
C GLN A 903 4.32 31.64 42.26
N GLN A 904 3.93 32.92 42.21
CA GLN A 904 3.48 33.69 43.37
C GLN A 904 4.53 33.79 44.50
N GLN A 905 5.80 33.89 44.13
CA GLN A 905 6.94 34.08 45.05
C GLN A 905 7.54 35.49 44.87
N PRO A 906 6.84 36.56 45.31
CA PRO A 906 7.24 37.93 45.05
C PRO A 906 8.53 38.35 45.77
N GLU A 907 8.83 37.75 46.92
CA GLU A 907 10.08 38.02 47.65
C GLU A 907 11.31 37.56 46.86
N ASP A 908 11.28 36.33 46.32
CA ASP A 908 12.33 35.80 45.46
C ASP A 908 12.40 36.54 44.12
N ALA A 909 11.25 36.94 43.57
CA ALA A 909 11.20 37.81 42.39
C ALA A 909 11.87 39.16 42.67
N GLY A 910 11.61 39.77 43.84
CA GLY A 910 12.22 41.02 44.29
C GLY A 910 13.75 40.96 44.30
N ARG A 911 14.33 39.83 44.72
CA ARG A 911 15.79 39.64 44.71
C ARG A 911 16.38 39.69 43.29
N TYR A 912 15.73 39.07 42.31
CA TYR A 912 16.17 39.14 40.92
C TYR A 912 15.96 40.55 40.33
N TYR A 913 14.86 41.22 40.73
CA TYR A 913 14.58 42.59 40.36
C TYR A 913 15.67 43.56 40.86
N ASP A 914 15.97 43.53 42.15
CA ASP A 914 16.96 44.39 42.78
C ASP A 914 18.35 44.19 42.16
N TYR A 915 18.71 42.92 41.87
CA TYR A 915 19.96 42.60 41.22
C TYR A 915 20.06 43.22 39.81
N LEU A 916 18.99 43.15 39.02
CA LEU A 916 18.96 43.72 37.66
C LEU A 916 19.03 45.25 37.68
N VAL A 917 18.30 45.90 38.58
CA VAL A 917 18.32 47.37 38.71
C VAL A 917 19.68 47.85 39.20
N ALA A 918 20.30 47.16 40.15
CA ALA A 918 21.60 47.56 40.71
C ALA A 918 22.76 47.35 39.73
N ASN A 919 22.75 46.25 38.95
CA ASN A 919 23.90 45.87 38.12
C ASN A 919 23.72 46.20 36.63
N PHE A 920 22.49 46.35 36.15
CA PHE A 920 22.16 46.57 34.73
C PHE A 920 21.02 47.58 34.52
N PRO A 921 21.09 48.80 35.08
CA PRO A 921 19.98 49.77 35.07
C PRO A 921 19.50 50.16 33.66
N ASP A 922 20.43 50.32 32.72
CA ASP A 922 20.14 50.77 31.34
C ASP A 922 19.85 49.62 30.37
N ASN A 923 19.85 48.36 30.83
CA ASN A 923 19.58 47.22 29.96
C ASN A 923 18.09 47.13 29.61
N ASN A 924 17.78 46.79 28.35
CA ASN A 924 16.41 46.66 27.85
C ASN A 924 15.49 45.83 28.76
N TRP A 925 15.99 44.73 29.35
CA TRP A 925 15.19 43.86 30.22
C TRP A 925 14.87 44.52 31.58
N THR A 926 15.84 45.24 32.15
CA THR A 926 15.66 46.01 33.38
C THR A 926 14.68 47.16 33.16
N VAL A 927 14.82 47.88 32.05
CA VAL A 927 13.91 48.96 31.65
C VAL A 927 12.48 48.44 31.40
N MET A 928 12.32 47.30 30.73
CA MET A 928 11.01 46.66 30.56
C MET A 928 10.35 46.31 31.90
N MET A 929 11.14 45.84 32.87
CA MET A 929 10.67 45.43 34.19
C MET A 929 10.31 46.62 35.09
N THR A 930 11.11 47.70 35.09
CA THR A 930 10.82 48.92 35.84
C THR A 930 9.63 49.69 35.25
N ASN A 931 9.48 49.71 33.92
CA ASN A 931 8.33 50.31 33.25
C ASN A 931 7.02 49.55 33.54
N ALA A 932 7.08 48.22 33.68
CA ALA A 932 5.92 47.41 34.08
C ALA A 932 5.51 47.66 35.55
N ALA A 933 6.48 47.88 36.44
CA ALA A 933 6.23 48.16 37.86
C ALA A 933 5.66 49.58 38.13
N THR A 934 5.96 50.55 37.26
CA THR A 934 5.53 51.96 37.38
C THR A 934 4.15 52.26 36.81
N GLY A 935 3.42 51.25 36.32
CA GLY A 935 2.03 51.45 35.84
C GLY A 935 1.92 52.26 34.54
N SER A 936 3.01 52.37 33.78
CA SER A 936 2.96 52.87 32.40
C SER A 936 2.00 52.00 31.58
N LYS A 937 0.86 52.58 31.17
CA LYS A 937 -0.13 51.94 30.30
C LYS A 937 0.50 51.60 28.94
N ASP A 938 1.11 50.44 28.83
CA ASP A 938 1.40 49.80 27.53
C ASP A 938 0.76 48.41 27.50
N THR A 939 -0.48 48.37 27.01
CA THR A 939 -1.27 47.15 26.87
C THR A 939 -0.75 46.32 25.70
N GLY A 940 0.24 45.47 25.98
CA GLY A 940 0.34 44.12 25.42
C GLY A 940 0.94 44.00 24.02
N LEU A 941 2.26 43.83 23.96
CA LEU A 941 3.06 42.93 23.12
C LEU A 941 4.51 43.40 23.24
N SER A 942 5.43 42.51 23.65
CA SER A 942 6.86 42.82 23.59
C SER A 942 7.25 43.13 22.14
N ILE A 943 8.26 43.98 21.92
CA ILE A 943 8.66 44.39 20.56
C ILE A 943 8.95 43.19 19.63
N ASP A 944 9.43 42.07 20.18
CA ASP A 944 9.67 40.81 19.46
C ASP A 944 8.36 40.14 19.00
N LYS A 945 7.35 40.05 19.88
CA LYS A 945 6.06 39.44 19.56
C LYS A 945 5.27 40.32 18.61
N HIS A 946 5.36 41.64 18.80
CA HIS A 946 4.77 42.60 17.88
C HIS A 946 5.43 42.50 16.50
N TYR A 947 6.76 42.36 16.44
CA TYR A 947 7.49 42.20 15.18
C TYR A 947 7.11 40.90 14.48
N THR A 948 7.04 39.80 15.23
CA THR A 948 6.62 38.49 14.73
C THR A 948 5.20 38.55 14.17
N TYR A 949 4.27 39.20 14.88
CA TYR A 949 2.90 39.39 14.40
C TYR A 949 2.82 40.21 13.11
N ALA A 950 3.54 41.33 13.04
CA ALA A 950 3.61 42.16 11.84
C ALA A 950 4.26 41.40 10.66
N TYR A 951 5.28 40.60 10.95
CA TYR A 951 5.98 39.76 9.98
C TYR A 951 5.06 38.67 9.41
N ASP A 952 4.34 37.95 10.27
CA ASP A 952 3.41 36.89 9.85
C ASP A 952 2.27 37.43 8.99
N LEU A 953 1.75 38.63 9.29
CA LEU A 953 0.75 39.31 8.46
C LEU A 953 1.29 39.61 7.05
N ILE A 954 2.53 40.13 6.96
CA ILE A 954 3.16 40.45 5.67
C ILE A 954 3.51 39.18 4.88
N MET A 955 3.97 38.12 5.55
CA MET A 955 4.30 36.85 4.89
C MET A 955 3.05 36.06 4.47
N SER A 956 1.93 36.22 5.17
CA SER A 956 0.63 35.62 4.78
C SER A 956 -0.11 36.40 3.69
N GLY A 957 0.40 37.58 3.30
CA GLY A 957 -0.13 38.40 2.20
C GLY A 957 -1.08 39.52 2.62
N ASP A 958 -1.38 39.69 3.91
CA ASP A 958 -2.12 40.85 4.42
C ASP A 958 -1.18 42.04 4.66
N TYR A 959 -0.71 42.61 3.54
CA TYR A 959 0.22 43.73 3.55
C TYR A 959 -0.39 45.00 4.16
N THR A 960 -1.70 45.18 4.06
CA THR A 960 -2.43 46.34 4.58
C THR A 960 -2.42 46.39 6.10
N THR A 961 -2.82 45.30 6.75
CA THR A 961 -2.83 45.21 8.22
C THR A 961 -1.40 45.15 8.74
N GLY A 962 -0.52 44.39 8.07
CA GLY A 962 0.89 44.27 8.43
C GLY A 962 1.61 45.62 8.42
N LEU A 963 1.47 46.43 7.37
CA LEU A 963 2.06 47.78 7.31
C LEU A 963 1.50 48.72 8.39
N LYS A 964 0.21 48.61 8.73
CA LYS A 964 -0.38 49.38 9.82
C LYS A 964 0.26 49.03 11.17
N GLN A 965 0.52 47.75 11.43
CA GLN A 965 1.25 47.31 12.62
C GLN A 965 2.67 47.86 12.61
N VAL A 966 3.38 47.79 11.47
CA VAL A 966 4.73 48.36 11.33
C VAL A 966 4.75 49.86 11.66
N GLU A 967 3.78 50.65 11.18
CA GLU A 967 3.70 52.09 11.50
C GLU A 967 3.34 52.35 12.97
N GLN A 968 2.44 51.54 13.55
CA GLN A 968 2.14 51.60 14.97
C GLN A 968 3.39 51.34 15.84
N ALA A 969 4.30 50.46 15.40
CA ALA A 969 5.53 50.14 16.12
C ALA A 969 6.42 51.38 16.39
N TYR A 970 6.54 52.30 15.42
CA TYR A 970 7.37 53.51 15.58
C TYR A 970 6.79 54.52 16.57
N SER A 971 5.45 54.57 16.70
CA SER A 971 4.78 55.41 17.69
C SER A 971 4.69 54.74 19.07
N ARG A 972 4.66 53.41 19.10
CA ARG A 972 4.46 52.60 20.29
C ARG A 972 5.75 52.37 21.08
N PHE A 973 6.85 52.07 20.39
CA PHE A 973 8.11 51.73 21.03
C PHE A 973 9.09 52.90 20.93
N THR A 974 9.35 53.55 22.07
CA THR A 974 10.28 54.70 22.16
C THR A 974 11.74 54.32 21.94
N VAL A 975 12.13 53.06 22.24
CA VAL A 975 13.47 52.52 22.00
C VAL A 975 13.36 51.20 21.23
N MET A 976 13.66 51.24 19.93
CA MET A 976 13.49 50.08 19.02
C MET A 976 14.78 49.29 18.74
N GLY A 977 15.96 49.79 19.14
CA GLY A 977 17.25 49.10 18.97
C GLY A 977 17.47 48.50 17.57
N SER A 978 17.86 47.22 17.51
CA SER A 978 18.04 46.48 16.25
C SER A 978 16.74 46.22 15.48
N TYR A 979 15.59 46.16 16.17
CA TYR A 979 14.29 45.93 15.54
C TYR A 979 13.88 47.07 14.62
N LYS A 980 14.34 48.31 14.87
CA LYS A 980 14.07 49.45 13.96
C LYS A 980 14.44 49.11 12.52
N LYS A 981 15.65 48.58 12.31
CA LYS A 981 16.17 48.20 11.00
C LYS A 981 15.37 47.06 10.35
N GLN A 982 14.88 46.14 11.18
CA GLN A 982 14.07 45.01 10.74
C GLN A 982 12.67 45.46 10.33
N TYR A 983 12.04 46.36 11.09
CA TYR A 983 10.77 47.00 10.72
C TYR A 983 10.90 47.83 9.44
N ASP A 984 12.03 48.54 9.25
CA ASP A 984 12.29 49.29 8.02
C ASP A 984 12.30 48.37 6.78
N ILE A 985 12.98 47.21 6.86
CA ILE A 985 12.98 46.19 5.79
C ILE A 985 11.59 45.59 5.61
N LEU A 986 10.90 45.28 6.70
CA LEU A 986 9.55 44.72 6.65
C LEU A 986 8.57 45.71 5.99
N ARG A 987 8.77 47.01 6.21
CA ARG A 987 8.05 48.09 5.53
C ARG A 987 8.33 48.11 4.03
N VAL A 988 9.60 47.95 3.62
CA VAL A 988 9.98 47.80 2.19
C VAL A 988 9.24 46.62 1.55
N ILE A 989 9.22 45.47 2.22
CA ILE A 989 8.54 44.25 1.73
C ILE A 989 7.03 44.49 1.63
N GLY A 990 6.40 45.11 2.62
CA GLY A 990 4.97 45.40 2.61
C GLY A 990 4.58 46.31 1.44
N TYR A 991 5.33 47.39 1.19
CA TYR A 991 5.07 48.27 0.04
C TYR A 991 5.35 47.57 -1.31
N ALA A 992 6.39 46.75 -1.41
CA ALA A 992 6.65 45.94 -2.59
C ALA A 992 5.53 44.91 -2.85
N GLY A 993 4.98 44.29 -1.79
CA GLY A 993 3.84 43.36 -1.85
C GLY A 993 2.54 44.04 -2.30
N LYS A 994 2.34 45.32 -1.95
CA LYS A 994 1.26 46.17 -2.48
C LYS A 994 1.51 46.70 -3.90
N LEU A 995 2.60 46.30 -4.55
CA LEU A 995 3.04 46.76 -5.87
C LEU A 995 3.41 48.26 -5.91
N GLU A 996 3.66 48.89 -4.76
CA GLU A 996 4.12 50.28 -4.63
C GLU A 996 5.66 50.37 -4.77
N PHE A 997 6.19 49.87 -5.91
CA PHE A 997 7.63 49.66 -6.08
C PHE A 997 8.47 50.94 -6.00
N ASN A 998 7.95 52.10 -6.41
CA ASN A 998 8.66 53.38 -6.25
C ASN A 998 8.93 53.70 -4.79
N ARG A 999 7.92 53.54 -3.94
CA ARG A 999 8.03 53.81 -2.50
C ARG A 999 8.94 52.78 -1.82
N ALA A 1000 8.82 51.51 -2.22
CA ALA A 1000 9.70 50.45 -1.74
C ALA A 1000 11.17 50.68 -2.14
N GLU A 1001 11.42 51.20 -3.35
CA GLU A 1001 12.78 51.51 -3.83
C GLU A 1001 13.41 52.65 -3.04
N THR A 1002 12.68 53.75 -2.82
CA THR A 1002 13.21 54.86 -2.00
C THR A 1002 13.56 54.38 -0.59
N LEU A 1003 12.67 53.59 0.02
CA LEU A 1003 12.89 53.07 1.37
C LEU A 1003 14.07 52.10 1.45
N VAL A 1004 14.27 51.23 0.45
CA VAL A 1004 15.41 50.29 0.45
C VAL A 1004 16.72 51.02 0.15
N ASP A 1005 16.69 52.10 -0.63
CA ASP A 1005 17.86 52.93 -0.91
C ASP A 1005 18.31 53.73 0.30
N ASP A 1006 17.37 54.34 1.01
CA ASP A 1006 17.63 55.01 2.28
C ASP A 1006 18.21 54.03 3.30
N TRP A 1007 17.65 52.81 3.37
CA TRP A 1007 18.15 51.76 4.26
C TRP A 1007 19.58 51.35 3.88
N LEU A 1008 19.87 51.10 2.60
CA LEU A 1008 21.20 50.71 2.13
C LEU A 1008 22.24 51.82 2.35
N ASN A 1009 21.85 53.09 2.18
CA ASN A 1009 22.75 54.22 2.41
C ASN A 1009 23.10 54.40 3.90
N ASN A 1010 22.13 54.18 4.78
CA ASN A 1010 22.28 54.37 6.21
C ASN A 1010 22.92 53.16 6.94
N TYR A 1011 22.88 51.95 6.35
CA TYR A 1011 23.26 50.71 7.03
C TYR A 1011 24.28 49.85 6.26
N LYS A 1012 25.35 50.48 5.73
CA LYS A 1012 26.35 49.84 4.84
C LYS A 1012 27.08 48.61 5.40
N ASN A 1013 27.23 48.51 6.73
CA ASN A 1013 27.96 47.41 7.40
C ASN A 1013 27.02 46.45 8.17
N ASP A 1014 25.71 46.50 7.91
CA ASP A 1014 24.73 45.67 8.61
C ASP A 1014 24.66 44.24 8.05
N SER A 1015 24.32 43.27 8.90
CA SER A 1015 24.21 41.87 8.49
C SER A 1015 23.10 41.64 7.44
N LEU A 1016 22.09 42.52 7.39
CA LEU A 1016 21.00 42.46 6.40
C LEU A 1016 21.32 43.17 5.08
N TYR A 1017 22.52 43.74 4.91
CA TYR A 1017 22.89 44.48 3.69
C TYR A 1017 22.78 43.66 2.40
N SER A 1018 23.22 42.40 2.44
CA SER A 1018 23.08 41.45 1.30
C SER A 1018 21.62 41.14 0.96
N TYR A 1019 20.76 41.07 1.98
CA TYR A 1019 19.33 40.84 1.80
C TYR A 1019 18.64 42.08 1.20
N ALA A 1020 18.92 43.27 1.73
CA ALA A 1020 18.37 44.54 1.24
C ALA A 1020 18.82 44.84 -0.21
N THR A 1021 20.06 44.51 -0.59
CA THR A 1021 20.53 44.63 -1.99
C THR A 1021 19.81 43.67 -2.93
N THR A 1022 19.55 42.44 -2.48
CA THR A 1022 18.73 41.48 -3.25
C THR A 1022 17.28 41.96 -3.39
N LEU A 1023 16.72 42.53 -2.31
CA LEU A 1023 15.38 43.10 -2.29
C LEU A 1023 15.27 44.31 -3.22
N LYS A 1024 16.28 45.19 -3.25
CA LYS A 1024 16.40 46.29 -4.22
C LYS A 1024 16.40 45.76 -5.65
N ALA A 1025 17.21 44.74 -5.96
CA ALA A 1025 17.25 44.16 -7.30
C ALA A 1025 15.87 43.60 -7.72
N PHE A 1026 15.15 42.96 -6.80
CA PHE A 1026 13.78 42.51 -7.03
C PHE A 1026 12.82 43.68 -7.27
N ILE A 1027 12.88 44.73 -6.45
CA ILE A 1027 12.03 45.91 -6.58
C ILE A 1027 12.29 46.61 -7.92
N VAL A 1028 13.54 46.87 -8.28
CA VAL A 1028 13.92 47.51 -9.56
C VAL A 1028 13.45 46.67 -10.75
N LYS A 1029 13.67 45.36 -10.71
CA LYS A 1029 13.24 44.45 -11.79
C LYS A 1029 11.73 44.49 -11.99
N ASN A 1030 10.93 44.46 -10.92
CA ASN A 1030 9.47 44.44 -11.00
C ASN A 1030 8.86 45.84 -11.17
N LYS A 1031 9.55 46.89 -10.71
CA LYS A 1031 9.25 48.29 -11.03
C LYS A 1031 9.28 48.52 -12.52
N ASN A 1032 10.33 48.04 -13.20
CA ASN A 1032 10.48 48.20 -14.65
C ASN A 1032 9.34 47.50 -15.41
N ILE A 1033 8.84 46.37 -14.90
CA ILE A 1033 7.69 45.66 -15.49
C ILE A 1033 6.39 46.48 -15.32
N VAL A 1034 6.17 47.09 -14.15
CA VAL A 1034 4.98 47.94 -13.89
C VAL A 1034 5.08 49.29 -14.62
N SER A 1035 6.26 49.88 -14.72
CA SER A 1035 6.49 51.13 -15.48
C SER A 1035 6.37 50.91 -16.98
N ASP A 1036 6.82 49.77 -17.53
CA ASP A 1036 6.63 49.41 -18.94
C ASP A 1036 5.14 49.16 -19.25
N SER A 1037 4.40 48.61 -18.29
CA SER A 1037 2.94 48.44 -18.37
C SER A 1037 2.19 49.78 -18.31
N LEU A 1038 2.66 50.74 -17.49
CA LEU A 1038 2.09 52.09 -17.38
C LEU A 1038 2.52 53.04 -18.51
N THR A 1039 3.70 52.85 -19.13
CA THR A 1039 4.11 53.61 -20.32
C THR A 1039 3.46 53.08 -21.60
N GLN A 1040 3.12 51.79 -21.69
CA GLN A 1040 2.23 51.28 -22.75
C GLN A 1040 0.79 51.77 -22.56
N ALA A 1041 0.30 51.92 -21.33
CA ALA A 1041 -0.98 52.57 -21.05
C ALA A 1041 -0.95 54.10 -21.30
N GLY A 1042 0.15 54.79 -20.95
CA GLY A 1042 0.33 56.22 -21.18
C GLY A 1042 0.48 56.60 -22.67
N LYS A 1043 1.07 55.73 -23.49
CA LYS A 1043 1.07 55.89 -24.96
C LYS A 1043 -0.30 55.64 -25.60
N ALA A 1044 -1.20 54.91 -24.92
CA ALA A 1044 -2.59 54.77 -25.34
C ALA A 1044 -3.47 55.97 -24.91
N VAL A 1045 -3.02 56.77 -23.92
CA VAL A 1045 -3.74 57.97 -23.46
C VAL A 1045 -3.28 59.25 -24.20
N ASN A 1046 -2.00 59.35 -24.59
CA ASN A 1046 -1.51 60.52 -25.35
C ASN A 1046 -1.99 60.57 -26.81
N ASN A 1047 -2.57 59.49 -27.34
CA ASN A 1047 -3.25 59.48 -28.64
C ASN A 1047 -4.76 59.83 -28.54
N ALA A 1048 -5.25 60.19 -27.35
CA ALA A 1048 -6.66 60.54 -27.11
C ALA A 1048 -6.86 61.99 -26.60
N VAL A 1049 -5.81 62.82 -26.56
CA VAL A 1049 -5.87 64.20 -26.04
C VAL A 1049 -5.74 65.30 -27.13
N ASP A 1050 -5.52 64.94 -28.40
CA ASP A 1050 -5.47 65.92 -29.50
C ASP A 1050 -6.80 66.16 -30.23
N THR A 1051 -7.95 65.89 -29.59
CA THR A 1051 -9.21 66.48 -30.08
C THR A 1051 -10.12 66.91 -28.94
N ALA A 1052 -10.06 68.22 -28.70
CA ALA A 1052 -11.10 69.11 -28.19
C ALA A 1052 -11.47 69.01 -26.70
N GLY A 1053 -10.92 69.96 -25.93
CA GLY A 1053 -11.44 70.33 -24.63
C GLY A 1053 -12.81 71.03 -24.71
N GLY A 1054 -13.50 71.06 -23.57
CA GLY A 1054 -14.72 71.85 -23.40
C GLY A 1054 -15.57 71.41 -22.21
N LYS A 1055 -15.40 72.12 -21.09
CA LYS A 1055 -16.29 72.37 -19.94
C LYS A 1055 -17.65 71.62 -19.83
N GLY A 1056 -17.98 71.23 -18.59
CA GLY A 1056 -19.34 71.43 -18.04
C GLY A 1056 -20.01 70.22 -17.36
N ASP A 1057 -20.03 70.25 -16.02
CA ASP A 1057 -21.06 69.85 -15.04
C ASP A 1057 -22.08 68.70 -15.25
N ILE A 1058 -22.08 67.84 -14.22
CA ILE A 1058 -23.19 67.41 -13.33
C ILE A 1058 -24.46 66.70 -13.89
N GLN A 1059 -24.54 65.44 -13.45
CA GLN A 1059 -25.68 64.61 -12.99
C GLN A 1059 -26.89 64.23 -13.86
N ALA A 1060 -27.20 62.94 -13.68
CA ALA A 1060 -28.49 62.26 -13.53
C ALA A 1060 -29.35 62.05 -14.78
N GLY A 1061 -29.77 60.81 -14.99
CA GLY A 1061 -30.80 60.48 -15.97
C GLY A 1061 -30.84 59.00 -16.32
N ASP A 1062 -31.69 58.31 -15.60
CA ASP A 1062 -32.14 56.92 -15.72
C ASP A 1062 -32.48 56.43 -17.14
N GLY A 1063 -32.12 55.17 -17.41
CA GLY A 1063 -32.98 54.19 -18.07
C GLY A 1063 -33.35 54.36 -19.56
N GLY A 1064 -32.69 53.58 -20.43
CA GLY A 1064 -33.40 52.97 -21.56
C GLY A 1064 -32.61 52.76 -22.86
N THR A 1065 -32.20 51.51 -23.06
CA THR A 1065 -31.90 50.83 -24.35
C THR A 1065 -30.58 51.15 -25.06
N VAL A 1066 -29.56 50.34 -24.78
CA VAL A 1066 -28.47 50.04 -25.72
C VAL A 1066 -28.29 48.53 -25.74
N ASP A 1067 -28.66 47.92 -26.86
CA ASP A 1067 -28.20 46.59 -27.23
C ASP A 1067 -26.80 46.70 -27.87
N ASP A 1068 -25.97 45.72 -27.57
CA ASP A 1068 -24.61 45.46 -28.08
C ASP A 1068 -23.46 46.42 -27.68
N LYS A 1069 -22.86 46.15 -26.51
CA LYS A 1069 -21.42 45.89 -26.31
C LYS A 1069 -21.04 45.78 -24.84
N ASN A 1070 -20.62 44.58 -24.41
CA ASN A 1070 -19.63 44.42 -23.35
C ASN A 1070 -18.99 43.02 -23.48
N GLU A 1071 -18.09 42.81 -24.45
CA GLU A 1071 -17.23 41.62 -24.43
C GLU A 1071 -16.23 41.79 -23.28
N LEU A 1072 -16.56 41.19 -22.13
CA LEU A 1072 -15.75 41.13 -20.91
C LEU A 1072 -14.30 40.65 -21.17
N PHE A 1073 -14.09 39.86 -22.22
CA PHE A 1073 -12.81 39.31 -22.63
C PHE A 1073 -12.39 39.87 -23.98
N SER A 1074 -11.09 40.14 -24.14
CA SER A 1074 -10.54 40.81 -25.32
C SER A 1074 -9.37 40.03 -25.89
N LYS A 1075 -9.28 39.87 -27.22
CA LYS A 1075 -8.16 39.14 -27.83
C LYS A 1075 -6.91 40.02 -27.79
N PRO A 1076 -5.81 39.62 -27.10
CA PRO A 1076 -4.60 40.42 -27.05
C PRO A 1076 -3.96 40.52 -28.43
N THR A 1077 -3.64 41.74 -28.86
CA THR A 1077 -2.91 42.02 -30.10
C THR A 1077 -1.42 42.15 -29.79
N GLY A 1078 -0.68 41.02 -29.73
CA GLY A 1078 0.78 41.05 -29.53
C GLY A 1078 1.41 39.78 -28.94
N THR A 1079 2.66 39.92 -28.47
CA THR A 1079 3.50 38.91 -27.79
C THR A 1079 3.06 38.62 -26.35
N SER A 1080 1.76 38.64 -26.08
CA SER A 1080 1.21 38.29 -24.78
C SER A 1080 1.58 36.85 -24.44
N LYS A 1081 2.04 36.62 -23.21
CA LYS A 1081 2.21 35.27 -22.69
C LYS A 1081 0.84 34.61 -22.53
N TYR A 1082 0.81 33.29 -22.63
CA TYR A 1082 -0.40 32.50 -22.45
C TYR A 1082 -0.20 31.45 -21.38
N TYR A 1083 -1.31 31.07 -20.76
CA TYR A 1083 -1.43 29.97 -19.83
C TYR A 1083 -2.30 28.88 -20.45
N ALA A 1084 -1.98 27.63 -20.13
CA ALA A 1084 -2.88 26.51 -20.40
C ALA A 1084 -3.77 26.33 -19.17
N LEU A 1085 -5.09 26.44 -19.37
CA LEU A 1085 -6.10 26.41 -18.32
C LEU A 1085 -6.96 25.15 -18.48
N LEU A 1086 -7.03 24.32 -17.44
CA LEU A 1086 -8.01 23.26 -17.31
C LEU A 1086 -9.04 23.67 -16.26
N VAL A 1087 -10.31 23.73 -16.65
CA VAL A 1087 -11.43 23.89 -15.72
C VAL A 1087 -12.04 22.53 -15.44
N LEU A 1088 -12.12 22.19 -14.16
CA LEU A 1088 -12.47 20.87 -13.64
C LEU A 1088 -13.46 21.03 -12.46
N PRO A 1089 -14.27 20.00 -12.14
CA PRO A 1089 -15.02 19.96 -10.90
C PRO A 1089 -14.08 20.05 -9.69
N LEU A 1090 -14.48 20.80 -8.66
CA LEU A 1090 -13.75 20.90 -7.40
C LEU A 1090 -13.97 19.61 -6.56
N ASP A 1091 -13.15 18.59 -6.82
CA ASP A 1091 -13.16 17.32 -6.07
C ASP A 1091 -11.74 16.80 -5.77
N GLY A 1092 -11.65 15.73 -4.96
CA GLY A 1092 -10.37 15.19 -4.50
C GLY A 1092 -9.42 14.68 -5.59
N ARG A 1093 -9.91 14.44 -6.82
CA ARG A 1093 -9.12 13.92 -7.94
C ARG A 1093 -8.23 14.97 -8.57
N ILE A 1094 -8.52 16.26 -8.35
CA ILE A 1094 -7.80 17.36 -9.00
C ILE A 1094 -6.33 17.48 -8.58
N GLN A 1095 -6.00 17.04 -7.36
CA GLN A 1095 -4.61 16.98 -6.91
C GLN A 1095 -3.81 15.97 -7.73
N GLY A 1096 -4.45 14.87 -8.15
CA GLY A 1096 -3.89 13.89 -9.08
C GLY A 1096 -3.59 14.49 -10.45
N ILE A 1097 -4.49 15.33 -10.99
CA ILE A 1097 -4.24 16.05 -12.25
C ILE A 1097 -3.07 17.04 -12.12
N LYS A 1098 -3.03 17.84 -11.04
CA LYS A 1098 -1.91 18.77 -10.80
C LYS A 1098 -0.57 18.04 -10.71
N ALA A 1099 -0.52 16.94 -9.95
CA ALA A 1099 0.68 16.13 -9.79
C ALA A 1099 1.08 15.46 -11.11
N GLY A 1100 0.12 14.87 -11.84
CA GLY A 1100 0.36 14.22 -13.12
C GLY A 1100 0.83 15.19 -14.22
N LEU A 1101 0.32 16.42 -14.25
CA LEU A 1101 0.82 17.46 -15.15
C LEU A 1101 2.22 17.95 -14.77
N SER A 1102 2.49 18.09 -13.47
CA SER A 1102 3.82 18.47 -12.99
C SER A 1102 4.86 17.40 -13.36
N GLU A 1103 4.51 16.13 -13.19
CA GLU A 1103 5.32 14.98 -13.59
C GLU A 1103 5.50 14.92 -15.11
N TYR A 1104 4.41 15.07 -15.87
CA TYR A 1104 4.45 15.08 -17.33
C TYR A 1104 5.37 16.19 -17.86
N ASN A 1105 5.31 17.39 -17.28
CA ASN A 1105 6.16 18.52 -17.64
C ASN A 1105 7.64 18.23 -17.37
N ARG A 1106 7.93 17.61 -16.22
CA ARG A 1106 9.28 17.18 -15.85
C ARG A 1106 9.85 16.15 -16.84
N VAL A 1107 9.03 15.19 -17.29
CA VAL A 1107 9.48 14.07 -18.12
C VAL A 1107 9.53 14.40 -19.62
N THR A 1108 8.57 15.15 -20.14
CA THR A 1108 8.38 15.30 -21.61
C THR A 1108 8.80 16.64 -22.19
N ALA A 1109 8.89 17.70 -21.39
CA ALA A 1109 9.18 19.05 -21.89
C ALA A 1109 10.63 19.49 -21.67
N GLY A 1110 11.43 18.78 -20.86
CA GLY A 1110 12.82 19.18 -20.53
C GLY A 1110 12.95 20.57 -19.88
N ASN A 1111 11.84 21.22 -19.54
CA ASN A 1111 11.76 22.56 -18.98
C ASN A 1111 11.23 22.46 -17.54
N GLU A 1112 12.11 22.64 -16.56
CA GLU A 1112 11.75 22.80 -15.14
C GLU A 1112 10.92 24.07 -14.86
N ASN A 1113 10.66 24.89 -15.88
CA ASN A 1113 10.06 26.23 -15.76
C ASN A 1113 8.52 26.27 -15.94
N ILE A 1114 7.85 25.18 -16.34
CA ILE A 1114 6.37 25.16 -16.45
C ILE A 1114 5.75 24.86 -15.09
N VAL A 1115 5.45 25.93 -14.34
CA VAL A 1115 4.83 25.82 -13.02
C VAL A 1115 3.34 25.51 -13.16
N VAL A 1116 2.89 24.44 -12.50
CA VAL A 1116 1.48 24.06 -12.44
C VAL A 1116 0.87 24.54 -11.13
N THR A 1117 -0.07 25.48 -11.23
CA THR A 1117 -0.82 26.03 -10.10
C THR A 1117 -2.26 25.52 -10.09
N LEU A 1118 -2.86 25.41 -8.90
CA LEU A 1118 -4.25 24.99 -8.71
C LEU A 1118 -4.94 26.04 -7.87
N ASN A 1119 -6.03 26.60 -8.38
CA ASN A 1119 -6.86 27.56 -7.66
C ASN A 1119 -8.34 27.13 -7.74
N ALA A 1120 -9.12 27.41 -6.70
CA ALA A 1120 -10.57 27.33 -6.79
C ALA A 1120 -11.11 28.53 -7.61
N LEU A 1121 -12.11 28.29 -8.45
CA LEU A 1121 -12.76 29.34 -9.24
C LEU A 1121 -14.17 29.65 -8.72
N THR A 1122 -14.95 28.60 -8.47
CA THR A 1122 -16.26 28.64 -7.80
C THR A 1122 -16.34 27.56 -6.72
N GLN A 1123 -17.47 27.43 -6.04
CA GLN A 1123 -17.70 26.34 -5.07
C GLN A 1123 -17.76 24.95 -5.73
N GLU A 1124 -17.99 24.89 -7.04
CA GLU A 1124 -18.13 23.64 -7.80
C GLU A 1124 -17.00 23.43 -8.83
N GLN A 1125 -16.25 24.48 -9.15
CA GLN A 1125 -15.24 24.46 -10.20
C GLN A 1125 -13.88 24.97 -9.73
N SER A 1126 -12.84 24.35 -10.27
CA SER A 1126 -11.45 24.66 -9.99
C SER A 1126 -10.65 24.72 -11.28
N ILE A 1127 -9.53 25.42 -11.19
CA ILE A 1127 -8.67 25.69 -12.32
C ILE A 1127 -7.26 25.18 -12.06
N VAL A 1128 -6.78 24.34 -12.96
CA VAL A 1128 -5.37 23.94 -13.04
C VAL A 1128 -4.72 24.75 -14.15
N LEU A 1129 -3.70 25.51 -13.80
CA LEU A 1129 -3.06 26.47 -14.69
C LEU A 1129 -1.58 26.16 -14.83
N SER A 1130 -1.14 25.83 -16.04
CA SER A 1130 0.27 25.66 -16.39
C SER A 1130 0.80 26.98 -16.96
N ARG A 1131 1.79 27.57 -16.28
CA ARG A 1131 2.29 28.93 -16.56
C ARG A 1131 3.48 28.97 -17.52
N GLU A 1132 3.59 30.14 -18.15
CA GLU A 1132 4.67 30.66 -19.00
C GLU A 1132 4.86 30.03 -20.40
N PHE A 1133 3.80 30.06 -21.23
CA PHE A 1133 3.98 29.89 -22.68
C PHE A 1133 4.24 31.25 -23.34
N ALA A 1134 5.21 31.30 -24.26
CA ALA A 1134 5.64 32.56 -24.88
C ALA A 1134 4.56 33.16 -25.79
N ASN A 1135 3.67 32.32 -26.32
CA ASN A 1135 2.59 32.71 -27.20
C ASN A 1135 1.42 31.71 -27.13
N GLU A 1136 0.29 32.10 -27.72
CA GLU A 1136 -0.93 31.30 -27.76
C GLU A 1136 -0.72 29.94 -28.43
N LYS A 1137 0.08 29.90 -29.51
CA LYS A 1137 0.33 28.69 -30.30
C LYS A 1137 1.07 27.63 -29.48
N GLU A 1138 2.00 28.03 -28.63
CA GLU A 1138 2.71 27.15 -27.70
C GLU A 1138 1.79 26.63 -26.59
N ALA A 1139 0.99 27.50 -25.97
CA ALA A 1139 0.01 27.09 -24.96
C ALA A 1139 -1.00 26.10 -25.53
N ARG A 1140 -1.43 26.31 -26.79
CA ARG A 1140 -2.37 25.43 -27.50
C ARG A 1140 -1.72 24.10 -27.91
N LYS A 1141 -0.46 24.12 -28.34
CA LYS A 1141 0.30 22.88 -28.61
C LYS A 1141 0.44 22.05 -27.33
N TYR A 1142 0.70 22.70 -26.21
CA TYR A 1142 0.77 22.05 -24.90
C TYR A 1142 -0.58 21.47 -24.49
N ILE A 1143 -1.67 22.24 -24.57
CA ILE A 1143 -2.99 21.77 -24.14
C ILE A 1143 -3.52 20.61 -25.00
N ASN A 1144 -3.19 20.58 -26.29
CA ASN A 1144 -3.53 19.47 -27.18
C ASN A 1144 -2.76 18.19 -26.83
N LYS A 1145 -1.48 18.31 -26.42
CA LYS A 1145 -0.72 17.18 -25.89
C LYS A 1145 -1.31 16.68 -24.58
N VAL A 1146 -1.65 17.59 -23.66
CA VAL A 1146 -2.30 17.23 -22.39
C VAL A 1146 -3.60 16.49 -22.64
N ARG A 1147 -4.47 16.96 -23.55
CA ARG A 1147 -5.71 16.26 -23.94
C ARG A 1147 -5.49 14.85 -24.48
N SER A 1148 -4.33 14.57 -25.09
CA SER A 1148 -3.99 13.24 -25.59
C SER A 1148 -3.54 12.26 -24.49
N LEU A 1149 -3.28 12.74 -23.27
CA LEU A 1149 -2.94 11.92 -22.11
C LEU A 1149 -4.21 11.31 -21.50
N SER A 1150 -4.81 10.33 -22.18
CA SER A 1150 -6.04 9.69 -21.71
C SER A 1150 -5.91 9.15 -20.27
N SER A 1151 -4.73 8.65 -19.90
CA SER A 1151 -4.42 8.16 -18.56
C SER A 1151 -4.54 9.21 -17.45
N LEU A 1152 -4.29 10.49 -17.75
CA LEU A 1152 -4.37 11.58 -16.78
C LEU A 1152 -5.82 11.90 -16.37
N PHE A 1153 -6.78 11.53 -17.22
CA PHE A 1153 -8.19 11.84 -17.04
C PHE A 1153 -9.07 10.60 -16.84
N ASN A 1154 -8.48 9.42 -16.63
CA ASN A 1154 -9.20 8.16 -16.47
C ASN A 1154 -10.18 8.16 -15.28
N GLU A 1155 -9.96 9.01 -14.28
CA GLU A 1155 -10.81 9.11 -13.08
C GLU A 1155 -12.04 10.02 -13.30
N TYR A 1156 -12.20 10.62 -14.48
CA TYR A 1156 -13.36 11.41 -14.88
C TYR A 1156 -14.17 10.64 -15.93
N ASP A 1157 -15.38 10.20 -15.56
CA ASP A 1157 -16.26 9.36 -16.41
C ASP A 1157 -16.74 10.06 -17.68
N ASP A 1158 -16.85 11.40 -17.65
CA ASP A 1158 -17.27 12.21 -18.79
C ASP A 1158 -16.17 13.21 -19.20
N LYS A 1159 -15.57 12.95 -20.36
CA LYS A 1159 -14.51 13.81 -20.93
C LYS A 1159 -15.01 15.22 -21.28
N ASN A 1160 -16.32 15.45 -21.37
CA ASN A 1160 -16.89 16.77 -21.65
C ASN A 1160 -16.97 17.69 -20.44
N VAL A 1161 -16.76 17.16 -19.23
CA VAL A 1161 -16.75 17.94 -17.98
C VAL A 1161 -15.45 18.75 -17.84
N ILE A 1162 -14.39 18.36 -18.55
CA ILE A 1162 -13.08 19.01 -18.52
C ILE A 1162 -12.96 20.04 -19.63
N GLN A 1163 -12.95 21.32 -19.28
CA GLN A 1163 -12.78 22.40 -20.25
C GLN A 1163 -11.33 22.85 -20.29
N ALA A 1164 -10.61 22.41 -21.31
CA ALA A 1164 -9.23 22.78 -21.54
C ALA A 1164 -9.15 23.95 -22.53
N VAL A 1165 -8.73 25.13 -22.10
CA VAL A 1165 -8.64 26.33 -22.95
C VAL A 1165 -7.30 27.04 -22.76
N THR A 1166 -6.90 27.84 -23.74
CA THR A 1166 -5.79 28.78 -23.57
C THR A 1166 -6.31 30.11 -23.04
N ILE A 1167 -5.55 30.74 -22.15
CA ILE A 1167 -5.91 32.05 -21.60
C ILE A 1167 -4.70 32.96 -21.57
N SER A 1168 -4.87 34.19 -22.02
CA SER A 1168 -3.81 35.18 -21.98
C SER A 1168 -3.64 35.70 -20.56
N VAL A 1169 -2.44 36.21 -20.24
CA VAL A 1169 -2.18 36.81 -18.92
C VAL A 1169 -3.17 37.95 -18.62
N GLU A 1170 -3.63 38.66 -19.64
CA GLU A 1170 -4.56 39.80 -19.50
C GLU A 1170 -6.01 39.35 -19.27
N ASN A 1171 -6.44 38.22 -19.84
CA ASN A 1171 -7.80 37.71 -19.66
C ASN A 1171 -7.94 36.86 -18.39
N TYR A 1172 -6.85 36.34 -17.84
CA TYR A 1172 -6.89 35.49 -16.64
C TYR A 1172 -7.45 36.19 -15.39
N PRO A 1173 -7.01 37.41 -15.01
CA PRO A 1173 -7.62 38.16 -13.92
C PRO A 1173 -9.10 38.48 -14.17
N LYS A 1174 -9.49 38.76 -15.42
CA LYS A 1174 -10.89 39.00 -15.80
C LYS A 1174 -11.76 37.77 -15.58
N LEU A 1175 -11.23 36.57 -15.86
CA LEU A 1175 -11.92 35.31 -15.59
C LEU A 1175 -12.04 35.05 -14.08
N LEU A 1176 -10.99 35.35 -13.29
CA LEU A 1176 -11.05 35.21 -11.84
C LEU A 1176 -12.05 36.18 -11.20
N ALA A 1177 -12.12 37.41 -11.70
CA ALA A 1177 -13.03 38.44 -11.20
C ALA A 1177 -14.49 38.13 -11.55
N SER A 1178 -14.76 37.71 -12.79
CA SER A 1178 -16.12 37.41 -13.25
C SER A 1178 -16.62 36.03 -12.84
N LYS A 1179 -15.72 35.06 -12.66
CA LYS A 1179 -16.03 33.63 -12.46
C LYS A 1179 -16.89 33.01 -13.57
N ASP A 1180 -17.05 33.68 -14.71
CA ASP A 1180 -17.90 33.22 -15.81
C ASP A 1180 -17.08 32.43 -16.85
N VAL A 1181 -16.93 31.14 -16.56
CA VAL A 1181 -16.24 30.19 -17.45
C VAL A 1181 -16.97 30.04 -18.78
N LYS A 1182 -18.31 30.07 -18.78
CA LYS A 1182 -19.10 29.85 -19.99
C LYS A 1182 -18.89 31.00 -20.98
N ALA A 1183 -18.92 32.23 -20.50
CA ALA A 1183 -18.61 33.41 -21.32
C ALA A 1183 -17.16 33.37 -21.85
N TYR A 1184 -16.18 32.99 -21.00
CA TYR A 1184 -14.80 32.88 -21.45
C TYR A 1184 -14.59 31.79 -22.50
N VAL A 1185 -15.26 30.64 -22.35
CA VAL A 1185 -15.15 29.53 -23.29
C VAL A 1185 -15.86 29.85 -24.61
N ALA A 1186 -16.97 30.59 -24.57
CA ALA A 1186 -17.62 31.12 -25.78
C ALA A 1186 -16.70 32.11 -26.52
N PHE A 1187 -16.13 33.07 -25.80
CA PHE A 1187 -15.10 33.97 -26.31
C PHE A 1187 -13.91 33.18 -26.88
N TRP A 1188 -13.43 32.15 -26.16
CA TRP A 1188 -12.29 31.37 -26.58
C TRP A 1188 -12.57 30.57 -27.86
N LYS A 1189 -13.77 29.98 -27.96
CA LYS A 1189 -14.23 29.30 -29.17
C LYS A 1189 -14.38 30.24 -30.36
N LYS A 1190 -14.77 31.50 -30.12
CA LYS A 1190 -14.94 32.51 -31.17
C LYS A 1190 -13.60 33.03 -31.72
N TYR A 1191 -12.57 33.14 -30.86
CA TYR A 1191 -11.35 33.87 -31.20
C TYR A 1191 -10.05 33.05 -31.23
N TYR A 1192 -10.00 31.86 -30.62
CA TYR A 1192 -8.80 31.00 -30.54
C TYR A 1192 -8.98 29.56 -31.03
N LYS A 1193 -10.23 29.07 -31.11
CA LYS A 1193 -10.57 27.79 -31.73
C LYS A 1193 -10.85 28.00 -33.21
#